data_AF-A0A6C0KY29-F1
#
_entry.id   AF-A0A6C0KY29-F1
#
_cell.length_a   1.000
_cell.length_b   1.000
_cell.length_c   1.000
_cell.angle_alpha   90.00
_cell.angle_beta   90.00
_cell.angle_gamma   90.00
#
_symmetry.space_group_name_H-M   'P 1'
#
loop_
_entity.id
_entity.type
_entity.pdbx_description
1 polymer ?
#
loop_
_entity_poly.entity_id
_entity_poly.type
_entity_poly.pdbx_seq_one_letter_code
_entity_poly.pdbx_strand_id
1 'polypeptide(L)'
;MNYNNMVYQDNKVGGTDDTICSDKTEEELCNVLSEIHGFNPKEPGNIKKTVRKFLLKYHPDKAKPTERKELVNAVGQIMDNYRACETVAQNENRLICNKFKKTNKKDKTKEKETKSDNFDLKANKKTADCVRNVANWSVSKPYHKFDSKKFDVKETAKDIEIVSPKLKKLLENIQILDEKDRKKGKQFKHFIYSDIKSSGHGPKVIAAGLVTIGKKCCLRLNKNKKLDFSIPKGNKGENFGILCSSTLFGDTLKVKKRKEMLATFNKRPNNINGENIRFMILDSGFKEGIDLFDVKYVHIFEPQLTKADMTQAVGRATRFCGQKGLKFVPNEGWKLDVFTYTSNTSQHTIEEIHAKYSGVNLSEVALREQLEKIAIDSAVDRDLNEHIHSHKKKQKEEQSNLKRLMGFSYKTPLLQIKGSPKMNLITGGATRNGCDKFSCNIRKIGQRKNKEFPYTLQYLSDVYDKLTKTEDLPDLPPKISTSRKRKFFCDLAKNNKNYCKMLLFGTKLENRRRNFTCDLNNNPFSKKECGKRSNNSVPFTIKEMEKAYKIYGGILPSGYKYLSPSGKRYFMCEKMGKELKFCNLLKATVRSNKTTLLNRFNTVANNALVKKDSSTPSPKDNNLNVLVKKDSPSPSPSPSPSPSPSPSPSPSPSPKEANRLVSFFNKPNIEEDFDKFRKRINREFARFKYDKMTIENLCNIPNQSSNRIVEFTPSQNFISHYFVPKNNIKGLLVWHSVGTGKTCTAVATKSLTWEKEDYTILWVTRTTLRADIWKNMFEKVCDSMIREKLEKGIKIPEGKIGRKHVAKNFFNPVSFSQFSNAANAIFGGKVGTAKGSLYSKLVERNGKKDPFKKTLIIIDEAHKLLAKDLVGPEKPNFLAIQKAIANSYKKSGKDSCRPLLMTATPIMGDPMDFIRLLNLINEKQIPVNINKFLEEFPLDSKLNFKEKAIRKFQSMMKGKISYLNRSWDPRQFTQPKFHNIVTNISDESLQGTINYFEGINKCNKKSVNQQILNRHNIAKAEKIEDQIDQMRRTIWEEDENMKTELSQAIRGTKANIKKKYTLRKKNIKENIKNRKKTLKKIVTQNSNLEKKLKTQKKKCIKNVETHRIKSLEMTQKYTLIKKCRLPKTLL
;
A
#
# COMPACT_ATOMS: atom_id res chain seq x y z
N MET A 1 -54.82 -31.61 -41.59
CA MET A 1 -56.00 -30.70 -41.50
C MET A 1 -55.51 -29.26 -41.30
N ASN A 2 -56.35 -28.26 -41.57
CA ASN A 2 -55.92 -26.87 -41.73
C ASN A 2 -55.78 -26.07 -40.42
N TYR A 3 -54.92 -25.06 -40.47
CA TYR A 3 -54.53 -24.17 -39.36
C TYR A 3 -55.63 -23.18 -38.92
N ASN A 4 -56.88 -23.36 -39.37
CA ASN A 4 -57.99 -22.43 -39.14
C ASN A 4 -58.98 -22.91 -38.07
N ASN A 5 -59.01 -24.20 -37.73
CA ASN A 5 -60.05 -24.81 -36.87
C ASN A 5 -59.68 -24.87 -35.37
N MET A 6 -58.75 -24.02 -34.91
CA MET A 6 -58.54 -23.73 -33.48
C MET A 6 -58.97 -22.28 -33.14
N VAL A 7 -60.00 -21.79 -33.84
CA VAL A 7 -60.65 -20.50 -33.61
C VAL A 7 -62.15 -20.76 -33.52
N TYR A 8 -62.76 -20.44 -32.37
CA TYR A 8 -64.09 -20.91 -31.91
C TYR A 8 -64.15 -22.46 -31.75
N GLN A 9 -64.29 -23.06 -30.57
CA GLN A 9 -65.17 -22.70 -29.45
C GLN A 9 -64.59 -23.18 -28.12
N ASP A 10 -64.54 -22.29 -27.12
CA ASP A 10 -65.12 -22.57 -25.80
C ASP A 10 -65.32 -21.24 -25.06
N ASN A 11 -66.45 -21.08 -24.37
CA ASN A 11 -66.85 -19.80 -23.75
C ASN A 11 -67.13 -19.99 -22.25
N LYS A 12 -66.86 -18.94 -21.45
CA LYS A 12 -67.12 -18.85 -20.00
C LYS A 12 -66.18 -19.64 -19.06
N VAL A 13 -64.96 -19.12 -18.90
CA VAL A 13 -64.42 -18.85 -17.54
C VAL A 13 -64.07 -17.36 -17.51
N GLY A 14 -64.42 -16.64 -16.43
CA GLY A 14 -64.49 -15.16 -16.44
C GLY A 14 -63.32 -14.42 -15.80
N GLY A 15 -62.98 -13.24 -16.35
CA GLY A 15 -61.96 -12.30 -15.85
C GLY A 15 -60.53 -12.70 -16.26
N THR A 16 -59.63 -11.79 -16.68
CA THR A 16 -59.51 -10.33 -16.47
C THR A 16 -58.66 -9.68 -17.59
N ASP A 17 -58.40 -8.36 -17.54
CA ASP A 17 -57.77 -7.51 -18.59
C ASP A 17 -56.26 -7.76 -18.90
N ASP A 18 -55.79 -9.01 -18.85
CA ASP A 18 -54.35 -9.35 -18.81
C ASP A 18 -53.63 -9.48 -20.19
N THR A 19 -54.20 -8.97 -21.29
CA THR A 19 -53.55 -8.94 -22.63
C THR A 19 -53.19 -7.54 -23.13
N ILE A 20 -52.90 -6.61 -22.23
CA ILE A 20 -52.25 -5.33 -22.56
C ILE A 20 -50.73 -5.55 -22.71
N CYS A 21 -50.14 -5.08 -23.82
CA CYS A 21 -48.67 -5.12 -23.99
C CYS A 21 -47.98 -4.08 -23.10
N SER A 22 -47.61 -4.52 -21.90
CA SER A 22 -46.68 -3.83 -21.01
C SER A 22 -45.23 -4.07 -21.45
N ASP A 23 -44.30 -3.24 -21.00
CA ASP A 23 -42.86 -3.48 -21.22
C ASP A 23 -42.43 -4.86 -20.66
N LYS A 24 -43.07 -5.37 -19.59
CA LYS A 24 -42.77 -6.70 -19.02
C LYS A 24 -43.23 -7.83 -19.94
N THR A 25 -44.46 -7.76 -20.47
CA THR A 25 -44.98 -8.78 -21.40
C THR A 25 -44.25 -8.74 -22.75
N GLU A 26 -43.78 -7.57 -23.19
CA GLU A 26 -42.87 -7.48 -24.33
C GLU A 26 -41.48 -8.08 -24.02
N GLU A 27 -40.90 -7.83 -22.83
CA GLU A 27 -39.61 -8.43 -22.43
C GLU A 27 -39.68 -9.96 -22.33
N GLU A 28 -40.75 -10.51 -21.75
CA GLU A 28 -40.99 -11.95 -21.63
C GLU A 28 -41.12 -12.62 -23.02
N LEU A 29 -41.92 -12.03 -23.92
CA LEU A 29 -42.03 -12.46 -25.32
C LEU A 29 -40.66 -12.43 -26.04
N CYS A 30 -39.90 -11.34 -25.89
CA CYS A 30 -38.60 -11.16 -26.53
C CYS A 30 -37.54 -12.13 -26.00
N ASN A 31 -37.60 -12.49 -24.72
CA ASN A 31 -36.71 -13.49 -24.12
C ASN A 31 -37.00 -14.90 -24.67
N VAL A 32 -38.27 -15.33 -24.70
CA VAL A 32 -38.67 -16.65 -25.27
C VAL A 32 -38.28 -16.76 -26.75
N LEU A 33 -38.51 -15.71 -27.55
CA LEU A 33 -38.10 -15.69 -28.96
C LEU A 33 -36.56 -15.71 -29.13
N SER A 34 -35.78 -15.30 -28.13
CA SER A 34 -34.31 -15.31 -28.19
C SER A 34 -33.67 -16.68 -28.06
N GLU A 35 -34.41 -17.69 -27.59
CA GLU A 35 -33.93 -19.09 -27.52
C GLU A 35 -34.06 -19.83 -28.86
N ILE A 36 -34.73 -19.22 -29.85
CA ILE A 36 -34.89 -19.78 -31.19
C ILE A 36 -33.60 -19.57 -31.99
N HIS A 37 -32.92 -20.67 -32.31
CA HIS A 37 -31.66 -20.66 -33.04
C HIS A 37 -31.80 -19.91 -34.39
N GLY A 38 -31.08 -18.79 -34.52
CA GLY A 38 -31.13 -17.90 -35.69
C GLY A 38 -31.98 -16.64 -35.54
N PHE A 39 -32.63 -16.39 -34.40
CA PHE A 39 -33.26 -15.08 -34.14
C PHE A 39 -32.21 -14.02 -33.78
N ASN A 40 -32.21 -12.89 -34.50
CA ASN A 40 -31.33 -11.74 -34.24
C ASN A 40 -32.16 -10.49 -33.90
N PRO A 41 -32.29 -10.10 -32.62
CA PRO A 41 -33.02 -8.88 -32.22
C PRO A 41 -32.49 -7.57 -32.82
N LYS A 42 -31.32 -7.57 -33.47
CA LYS A 42 -30.72 -6.39 -34.13
C LYS A 42 -31.15 -6.25 -35.59
N GLU A 43 -31.53 -7.36 -36.23
CA GLU A 43 -32.02 -7.42 -37.62
C GLU A 43 -33.47 -7.91 -37.59
N PRO A 44 -34.45 -7.00 -37.43
CA PRO A 44 -35.86 -7.35 -37.28
C PRO A 44 -36.52 -7.78 -38.61
N GLY A 45 -35.80 -8.54 -39.43
CA GLY A 45 -36.25 -9.13 -40.68
C GLY A 45 -37.29 -10.22 -40.45
N ASN A 46 -38.53 -9.79 -40.25
CA ASN A 46 -39.72 -10.63 -40.13
C ASN A 46 -39.76 -11.48 -38.84
N ILE A 47 -39.98 -10.81 -37.70
CA ILE A 47 -40.33 -11.43 -36.41
C ILE A 47 -41.50 -12.43 -36.55
N LYS A 48 -42.52 -12.12 -37.37
CA LYS A 48 -43.68 -12.98 -37.65
C LYS A 48 -43.28 -14.35 -38.25
N LYS A 49 -42.22 -14.40 -39.06
CA LYS A 49 -41.59 -15.63 -39.58
C LYS A 49 -40.84 -16.42 -38.50
N THR A 50 -40.30 -15.75 -37.48
CA THR A 50 -39.68 -16.40 -36.31
C THR A 50 -40.74 -17.04 -35.41
N VAL A 51 -41.83 -16.31 -35.11
CA VAL A 51 -42.99 -16.85 -34.40
C VAL A 51 -43.58 -18.05 -35.15
N ARG A 52 -43.77 -17.97 -36.47
CA ARG A 52 -44.25 -19.11 -37.28
C ARG A 52 -43.30 -20.33 -37.23
N LYS A 53 -41.98 -20.13 -37.10
CA LYS A 53 -41.01 -21.23 -36.86
C LYS A 53 -41.14 -21.83 -35.46
N PHE A 54 -41.42 -21.04 -34.43
CA PHE A 54 -41.66 -21.53 -33.07
C PHE A 54 -42.87 -22.48 -33.05
N LEU A 55 -44.00 -22.04 -33.61
CA LEU A 55 -45.26 -22.81 -33.68
C LEU A 55 -45.09 -24.13 -34.47
N LEU A 56 -44.27 -24.13 -35.52
CA LEU A 56 -43.96 -25.35 -36.30
C LEU A 56 -43.02 -26.33 -35.57
N LYS A 57 -42.18 -25.83 -34.65
CA LYS A 57 -41.29 -26.67 -33.83
C LYS A 57 -42.03 -27.26 -32.62
N TYR A 58 -42.80 -26.44 -31.92
CA TYR A 58 -43.53 -26.77 -30.69
C TYR A 58 -45.03 -27.02 -30.96
N HIS A 59 -45.37 -27.63 -32.10
CA HIS A 59 -46.76 -27.94 -32.43
C HIS A 59 -47.29 -29.01 -31.47
N PRO A 60 -48.50 -28.87 -30.89
CA PRO A 60 -49.09 -29.86 -29.98
C PRO A 60 -49.09 -31.30 -30.53
N ASP A 61 -49.26 -31.47 -31.84
CA ASP A 61 -49.25 -32.78 -32.49
C ASP A 61 -47.90 -33.52 -32.47
N LYS A 62 -46.81 -32.81 -32.19
CA LYS A 62 -45.46 -33.37 -32.05
C LYS A 62 -45.10 -33.72 -30.60
N ALA A 63 -45.96 -33.37 -29.64
CA ALA A 63 -45.78 -33.66 -28.22
C ALA A 63 -46.54 -34.93 -27.81
N LYS A 64 -46.08 -35.59 -26.74
CA LYS A 64 -46.77 -36.76 -26.17
C LYS A 64 -48.14 -36.35 -25.63
N PRO A 65 -49.13 -37.26 -25.57
CA PRO A 65 -50.48 -36.93 -25.11
C PRO A 65 -50.53 -36.24 -23.73
N THR A 66 -49.66 -36.65 -22.81
CA THR A 66 -49.51 -36.09 -21.46
C THR A 66 -49.01 -34.65 -21.44
N GLU A 67 -48.12 -34.29 -22.36
CA GLU A 67 -47.45 -32.97 -22.45
C GLU A 67 -48.27 -31.98 -23.31
N ARG A 68 -49.17 -32.50 -24.16
CA ARG A 68 -49.89 -31.74 -25.18
C ARG A 68 -50.72 -30.59 -24.60
N LYS A 69 -51.38 -30.78 -23.45
CA LYS A 69 -52.31 -29.79 -22.86
C LYS A 69 -51.59 -28.57 -22.29
N GLU A 70 -50.44 -28.78 -21.63
CA GLU A 70 -49.58 -27.69 -21.14
C GLU A 70 -48.95 -26.93 -22.31
N LEU A 71 -48.50 -27.66 -23.34
CA LEU A 71 -47.87 -27.05 -24.52
C LEU A 71 -48.86 -26.17 -25.32
N VAL A 72 -50.13 -26.58 -25.45
CA VAL A 72 -51.20 -25.75 -26.04
C VAL A 72 -51.34 -24.43 -25.29
N ASN A 73 -51.45 -24.47 -23.96
CA ASN A 73 -51.65 -23.28 -23.13
C ASN A 73 -50.46 -22.31 -23.23
N ALA A 74 -49.23 -22.83 -23.12
CA ALA A 74 -48.02 -22.03 -23.25
C ALA A 74 -47.87 -21.39 -24.65
N VAL A 75 -48.19 -22.14 -25.72
CA VAL A 75 -48.15 -21.64 -27.10
C VAL A 75 -49.23 -20.57 -27.35
N GLY A 76 -50.44 -20.76 -26.81
CA GLY A 76 -51.52 -19.76 -26.88
C GLY A 76 -51.12 -18.44 -26.22
N GLN A 77 -50.64 -18.49 -24.97
CA GLN A 77 -50.25 -17.30 -24.22
C GLN A 77 -49.10 -16.52 -24.89
N ILE A 78 -48.16 -17.21 -25.56
CA ILE A 78 -47.11 -16.57 -26.39
C ILE A 78 -47.72 -15.87 -27.62
N MET A 79 -48.75 -16.46 -28.24
CA MET A 79 -49.43 -15.89 -29.41
C MET A 79 -50.27 -14.65 -29.08
N ASP A 80 -50.92 -14.62 -27.92
CA ASP A 80 -51.73 -13.47 -27.54
C ASP A 80 -50.86 -12.31 -27.02
N ASN A 81 -49.78 -12.61 -26.28
CA ASN A 81 -48.72 -11.62 -26.00
C ASN A 81 -48.10 -11.08 -27.30
N TYR A 82 -47.89 -11.93 -28.31
CA TYR A 82 -47.41 -11.49 -29.62
C TYR A 82 -48.37 -10.51 -30.30
N ARG A 83 -49.67 -10.84 -30.34
CA ARG A 83 -50.71 -9.98 -30.95
C ARG A 83 -50.83 -8.64 -30.23
N ALA A 84 -50.90 -8.64 -28.91
CA ALA A 84 -50.95 -7.43 -28.10
C ALA A 84 -49.77 -6.49 -28.38
N CYS A 85 -48.55 -7.05 -28.46
CA CYS A 85 -47.36 -6.26 -28.71
C CYS A 85 -47.13 -5.90 -30.19
N GLU A 86 -47.69 -6.64 -31.14
CA GLU A 86 -47.68 -6.27 -32.57
C GLU A 86 -48.47 -4.96 -32.78
N THR A 87 -49.66 -4.82 -32.19
CA THR A 87 -50.47 -3.59 -32.27
C THR A 87 -49.80 -2.40 -31.58
N VAL A 88 -49.28 -2.58 -30.36
CA VAL A 88 -48.61 -1.47 -29.63
C VAL A 88 -47.33 -1.03 -30.33
N ALA A 89 -46.51 -1.95 -30.85
CA ALA A 89 -45.30 -1.60 -31.59
C ALA A 89 -45.61 -0.85 -32.90
N GLN A 90 -46.68 -1.23 -33.62
CA GLN A 90 -47.13 -0.51 -34.82
C GLN A 90 -47.57 0.92 -34.50
N ASN A 91 -48.38 1.12 -33.44
CA ASN A 91 -48.81 2.45 -33.00
C ASN A 91 -47.65 3.33 -32.50
N GLU A 92 -46.63 2.74 -31.86
CA GLU A 92 -45.38 3.42 -31.49
C GLU A 92 -44.37 3.53 -32.66
N ASN A 93 -44.79 3.22 -33.91
CA ASN A 93 -44.01 3.20 -35.15
C ASN A 93 -42.61 2.57 -35.00
N ARG A 94 -42.59 1.38 -34.41
CA ARG A 94 -41.39 0.59 -34.11
C ARG A 94 -41.64 -0.89 -34.35
N LEU A 95 -40.60 -1.69 -34.15
CA LEU A 95 -40.68 -3.15 -34.18
C LEU A 95 -40.70 -3.69 -32.74
N ILE A 96 -41.35 -4.82 -32.55
CA ILE A 96 -41.32 -5.57 -31.28
C ILE A 96 -39.85 -5.87 -30.93
N CYS A 97 -39.52 -5.86 -29.64
CA CYS A 97 -38.18 -5.94 -29.08
C CYS A 97 -37.27 -4.73 -29.32
N ASN A 98 -37.69 -3.67 -30.04
CA ASN A 98 -36.85 -2.47 -30.21
C ASN A 98 -36.51 -1.79 -28.87
N LYS A 99 -37.44 -1.78 -27.89
CA LYS A 99 -37.21 -1.21 -26.54
C LYS A 99 -35.99 -1.83 -25.85
N PHE A 100 -35.73 -3.12 -26.09
CA PHE A 100 -34.68 -3.90 -25.42
C PHE A 100 -33.33 -3.96 -26.17
N LYS A 101 -33.12 -3.15 -27.22
CA LYS A 101 -31.92 -3.20 -28.09
C LYS A 101 -30.56 -2.83 -27.43
N LYS A 102 -30.45 -2.70 -26.10
CA LYS A 102 -29.24 -2.17 -25.41
C LYS A 102 -28.69 -2.95 -24.20
N THR A 103 -28.98 -4.24 -24.03
CA THR A 103 -28.44 -5.05 -22.89
C THR A 103 -27.75 -6.36 -23.28
N ASN A 104 -26.96 -6.39 -24.37
CA ASN A 104 -26.06 -7.54 -24.63
C ASN A 104 -24.65 -7.16 -25.13
N LYS A 105 -23.79 -6.82 -24.15
CA LYS A 105 -22.35 -7.05 -24.16
C LYS A 105 -21.91 -7.56 -22.78
N LYS A 106 -22.35 -8.79 -22.43
CA LYS A 106 -21.87 -9.57 -21.26
C LYS A 106 -20.33 -9.54 -21.28
N ASP A 107 -19.59 -9.16 -20.24
CA ASP A 107 -19.83 -9.11 -18.79
C ASP A 107 -20.14 -10.48 -18.16
N LYS A 108 -19.05 -11.17 -17.78
CA LYS A 108 -19.06 -12.33 -16.89
C LYS A 108 -18.96 -11.84 -15.44
N THR A 109 -20.09 -11.45 -14.85
CA THR A 109 -20.19 -11.12 -13.41
C THR A 109 -21.26 -11.97 -12.74
N LYS A 110 -20.82 -12.96 -11.96
CA LYS A 110 -21.66 -13.71 -11.03
C LYS A 110 -22.06 -12.85 -9.82
N GLU A 111 -23.30 -13.04 -9.38
CA GLU A 111 -23.78 -12.97 -7.99
C GLU A 111 -23.24 -11.84 -7.09
N LYS A 112 -24.12 -10.88 -6.79
CA LYS A 112 -24.08 -10.15 -5.54
C LYS A 112 -25.47 -10.05 -4.91
N GLU A 113 -25.66 -10.81 -3.85
CA GLU A 113 -26.66 -10.53 -2.83
C GLU A 113 -26.44 -9.14 -2.22
N THR A 114 -27.47 -8.65 -1.53
CA THR A 114 -27.51 -7.37 -0.80
C THR A 114 -26.52 -7.31 0.37
N LYS A 115 -25.24 -7.07 0.08
CA LYS A 115 -24.27 -6.63 1.10
C LYS A 115 -24.47 -5.16 1.45
N SER A 116 -24.47 -4.88 2.75
CA SER A 116 -24.31 -3.55 3.32
C SER A 116 -22.99 -2.90 2.87
N ASP A 117 -22.89 -1.57 3.01
CA ASP A 117 -21.70 -0.76 2.70
C ASP A 117 -20.53 -0.97 3.71
N ASN A 118 -20.11 -2.22 3.89
CA ASN A 118 -18.77 -2.54 4.33
C ASN A 118 -17.82 -2.34 3.13
N PHE A 119 -16.83 -1.45 3.29
CA PHE A 119 -15.82 -1.13 2.26
C PHE A 119 -14.76 -2.25 2.13
N ASP A 120 -15.23 -3.43 1.75
CA ASP A 120 -14.48 -4.69 1.66
C ASP A 120 -13.63 -4.73 0.37
N LEU A 121 -12.50 -4.02 0.42
CA LEU A 121 -11.50 -3.95 -0.65
C LEU A 121 -10.82 -5.32 -0.84
N LYS A 122 -11.45 -6.19 -1.64
CA LYS A 122 -10.92 -7.52 -2.00
C LYS A 122 -9.48 -7.44 -2.53
N ALA A 123 -8.65 -8.38 -2.09
CA ALA A 123 -7.27 -8.53 -2.54
C ALA A 123 -7.18 -8.64 -4.06
N ASN A 124 -6.22 -7.92 -4.64
CA ASN A 124 -5.94 -7.91 -6.07
C ASN A 124 -4.44 -7.68 -6.28
N LYS A 125 -3.72 -8.78 -6.54
CA LYS A 125 -2.27 -8.77 -6.75
C LYS A 125 -1.82 -7.82 -7.87
N LYS A 126 -2.59 -7.71 -8.97
CA LYS A 126 -2.25 -6.76 -10.06
C LYS A 126 -2.33 -5.31 -9.60
N THR A 127 -3.31 -4.96 -8.77
CA THR A 127 -3.38 -3.64 -8.12
C THR A 127 -2.22 -3.46 -7.13
N ALA A 128 -1.91 -4.44 -6.30
CA ALA A 128 -0.79 -4.36 -5.36
C ALA A 128 0.56 -4.15 -6.06
N ASP A 129 0.91 -4.99 -7.04
CA ASP A 129 2.14 -4.84 -7.83
C ASP A 129 2.17 -3.49 -8.56
N CYS A 130 1.04 -2.99 -9.07
CA CYS A 130 0.95 -1.65 -9.67
C CYS A 130 1.23 -0.55 -8.64
N VAL A 131 0.59 -0.59 -7.46
CA VAL A 131 0.77 0.39 -6.38
C VAL A 131 2.22 0.44 -5.90
N ARG A 132 2.85 -0.73 -5.71
CA ARG A 132 4.26 -0.84 -5.31
C ARG A 132 5.21 -0.32 -6.39
N ASN A 133 4.95 -0.62 -7.65
CA ASN A 133 5.74 -0.08 -8.77
C ASN A 133 5.61 1.45 -8.85
N VAL A 134 4.40 2.02 -8.73
CA VAL A 134 4.19 3.48 -8.80
C VAL A 134 4.84 4.22 -7.61
N ALA A 135 4.91 3.60 -6.43
CA ALA A 135 5.69 4.10 -5.29
C ALA A 135 7.19 4.29 -5.60
N ASN A 136 7.72 3.46 -6.50
CA ASN A 136 9.11 3.43 -6.93
C ASN A 136 9.35 4.35 -8.14
N TRP A 137 8.46 4.30 -9.16
CA TRP A 137 8.45 5.18 -10.32
C TRP A 137 7.05 5.19 -11.00
N SER A 138 6.47 6.37 -11.27
CA SER A 138 5.11 6.46 -11.84
C SER A 138 5.01 6.01 -13.31
N VAL A 139 5.83 6.59 -14.20
CA VAL A 139 5.78 6.37 -15.65
C VAL A 139 7.20 6.35 -16.22
N SER A 140 7.66 5.17 -16.63
CA SER A 140 8.97 4.99 -17.28
C SER A 140 8.89 5.29 -18.77
N LYS A 141 9.45 6.43 -19.19
CA LYS A 141 9.70 6.79 -20.60
C LYS A 141 11.02 6.14 -21.08
N PRO A 142 11.27 6.03 -22.40
CA PRO A 142 12.52 5.45 -22.91
C PRO A 142 13.79 6.14 -22.38
N TYR A 143 13.76 7.46 -22.18
CA TYR A 143 14.91 8.22 -21.69
C TYR A 143 15.17 8.14 -20.19
N HIS A 144 14.25 7.56 -19.41
CA HIS A 144 14.48 7.25 -17.98
C HIS A 144 15.24 5.93 -17.77
N LYS A 145 15.30 5.08 -18.80
CA LYS A 145 15.81 3.71 -18.68
C LYS A 145 17.32 3.72 -18.77
N PHE A 146 17.99 3.67 -17.62
CA PHE A 146 19.45 3.60 -17.45
C PHE A 146 20.16 2.64 -18.43
N ASP A 147 19.52 1.53 -18.80
CA ASP A 147 20.08 0.52 -19.70
C ASP A 147 19.64 0.64 -21.18
N SER A 148 19.06 1.77 -21.58
CA SER A 148 18.65 2.08 -22.96
C SER A 148 19.61 3.04 -23.65
N LYS A 149 19.84 2.86 -24.96
CA LYS A 149 20.51 3.84 -25.82
C LYS A 149 19.83 5.23 -25.85
N LYS A 150 18.58 5.34 -25.40
CA LYS A 150 17.83 6.60 -25.34
C LYS A 150 17.93 7.30 -23.98
N PHE A 151 18.69 6.77 -23.02
CA PHE A 151 18.82 7.34 -21.68
C PHE A 151 19.37 8.78 -21.73
N ASP A 152 18.64 9.72 -21.13
CA ASP A 152 19.09 11.11 -21.01
C ASP A 152 19.16 11.52 -19.54
N VAL A 153 20.32 12.02 -19.13
CA VAL A 153 20.63 12.39 -17.74
C VAL A 153 19.90 13.68 -17.33
N LYS A 154 19.78 14.67 -18.23
CA LYS A 154 19.18 15.98 -17.93
C LYS A 154 17.66 15.89 -17.83
N GLU A 155 17.01 15.21 -18.79
CA GLU A 155 15.56 15.00 -18.77
C GLU A 155 15.13 14.04 -17.66
N THR A 156 15.95 13.04 -17.32
CA THR A 156 15.71 12.20 -16.14
C THR A 156 15.85 13.01 -14.84
N ALA A 157 16.85 13.87 -14.72
CA ALA A 157 17.03 14.72 -13.54
C ALA A 157 15.82 15.66 -13.29
N LYS A 158 15.27 16.24 -14.36
CA LYS A 158 14.05 17.07 -14.32
C LYS A 158 12.82 16.26 -13.89
N ASP A 159 12.60 15.09 -14.51
CA ASP A 159 11.39 14.28 -14.27
C ASP A 159 11.39 13.63 -12.86
N ILE A 160 12.57 13.34 -12.26
CA ILE A 160 12.72 12.56 -11.01
C ILE A 160 11.80 13.04 -9.87
N GLU A 161 11.69 14.35 -9.63
CA GLU A 161 10.86 14.88 -8.55
C GLU A 161 9.36 14.59 -8.75
N ILE A 162 8.90 14.57 -10.00
CA ILE A 162 7.51 14.31 -10.36
C ILE A 162 7.23 12.80 -10.43
N VAL A 163 8.15 11.99 -10.98
CA VAL A 163 7.92 10.54 -11.18
C VAL A 163 8.31 9.68 -9.97
N SER A 164 9.23 10.15 -9.13
CA SER A 164 9.67 9.48 -7.92
C SER A 164 10.22 10.48 -6.87
N PRO A 165 9.33 11.20 -6.14
CA PRO A 165 9.69 11.96 -4.93
C PRO A 165 10.52 11.13 -3.94
N LYS A 166 10.31 9.81 -3.91
CA LYS A 166 11.04 8.85 -3.09
C LYS A 166 12.51 8.73 -3.51
N LEU A 167 12.79 8.67 -4.82
CA LEU A 167 14.16 8.69 -5.32
C LEU A 167 14.83 10.04 -5.09
N LYS A 168 14.13 11.15 -5.36
CA LYS A 168 14.60 12.51 -5.05
C LYS A 168 15.07 12.62 -3.60
N LYS A 169 14.26 12.15 -2.65
CA LYS A 169 14.60 12.13 -1.21
C LYS A 169 15.76 11.18 -0.84
N LEU A 170 15.95 10.09 -1.59
CA LEU A 170 17.11 9.21 -1.43
C LEU A 170 18.41 9.88 -1.87
N LEU A 171 18.40 10.55 -3.03
CA LEU A 171 19.57 11.26 -3.57
C LEU A 171 19.96 12.45 -2.68
N GLU A 172 18.99 13.22 -2.20
CA GLU A 172 19.21 14.29 -1.22
C GLU A 172 19.80 13.78 0.10
N ASN A 173 19.29 12.65 0.63
CA ASN A 173 19.85 12.06 1.85
C ASN A 173 21.30 11.60 1.64
N ILE A 174 21.65 11.08 0.46
CA ILE A 174 23.05 10.79 0.13
C ILE A 174 23.88 12.08 0.16
N GLN A 175 23.44 13.17 -0.48
CA GLN A 175 24.15 14.45 -0.48
C GLN A 175 24.38 15.01 0.94
N ILE A 176 23.36 14.98 1.79
CA ILE A 176 23.45 15.40 3.20
C ILE A 176 24.46 14.55 4.00
N LEU A 177 24.53 13.24 3.73
CA LEU A 177 25.52 12.35 4.35
C LEU A 177 26.94 12.58 3.82
N ASP A 178 27.09 12.81 2.51
CA ASP A 178 28.35 13.18 1.86
C ASP A 178 28.93 14.47 2.48
N GLU A 179 28.12 15.51 2.65
CA GLU A 179 28.52 16.78 3.29
C GLU A 179 28.95 16.58 4.76
N LYS A 180 28.17 15.79 5.50
CA LYS A 180 28.43 15.47 6.92
C LYS A 180 29.73 14.69 7.12
N ASP A 181 30.11 13.85 6.17
CA ASP A 181 31.32 13.03 6.25
C ASP A 181 32.55 13.70 5.63
N ARG A 182 32.38 14.54 4.60
CA ARG A 182 33.44 15.45 4.11
C ARG A 182 33.94 16.38 5.22
N LYS A 183 33.05 16.89 6.08
CA LYS A 183 33.40 17.62 7.32
C LYS A 183 34.22 16.79 8.34
N LYS A 184 34.47 15.50 8.08
CA LYS A 184 35.32 14.60 8.86
C LYS A 184 36.44 13.97 8.03
N GLY A 185 36.74 14.55 6.85
CA GLY A 185 37.80 14.11 5.94
C GLY A 185 37.58 12.72 5.33
N LYS A 186 36.35 12.19 5.30
CA LYS A 186 36.09 10.80 4.86
C LYS A 186 34.86 10.68 3.97
N GLN A 187 34.83 9.60 3.19
CA GLN A 187 33.64 9.06 2.54
C GLN A 187 33.43 7.63 3.05
N PHE A 188 32.21 7.11 2.90
CA PHE A 188 31.84 5.77 3.36
C PHE A 188 30.96 5.05 2.35
N LYS A 189 30.91 3.72 2.42
CA LYS A 189 30.10 2.91 1.51
C LYS A 189 28.61 2.94 1.84
N HIS A 190 27.80 2.90 0.79
CA HIS A 190 26.35 2.82 0.83
C HIS A 190 25.88 1.49 0.21
N PHE A 191 24.95 0.82 0.88
CA PHE A 191 24.20 -0.32 0.35
C PHE A 191 22.77 0.15 0.09
N ILE A 192 22.23 -0.11 -1.10
CA ILE A 192 20.86 0.22 -1.48
C ILE A 192 20.12 -1.06 -1.85
N TYR A 193 18.97 -1.32 -1.22
CA TYR A 193 18.12 -2.48 -1.48
C TYR A 193 16.76 -2.03 -2.03
N SER A 194 16.29 -2.71 -3.07
CA SER A 194 14.91 -2.64 -3.56
C SER A 194 14.31 -4.04 -3.65
N ASP A 195 13.04 -4.20 -3.30
CA ASP A 195 12.40 -5.51 -3.40
C ASP A 195 11.90 -5.84 -4.83
N ILE A 196 11.98 -4.87 -5.75
CA ILE A 196 11.37 -4.93 -7.08
C ILE A 196 12.36 -5.43 -8.13
N LYS A 197 12.03 -6.53 -8.81
CA LYS A 197 12.87 -7.16 -9.87
C LYS A 197 12.56 -6.69 -11.31
N SER A 198 11.59 -5.79 -11.49
CA SER A 198 11.06 -5.46 -12.83
C SER A 198 11.96 -4.53 -13.63
N SER A 199 11.92 -4.64 -14.96
CA SER A 199 12.87 -4.01 -15.89
C SER A 199 12.74 -2.48 -16.05
N GLY A 200 11.78 -1.83 -15.39
CA GLY A 200 11.55 -0.38 -15.44
C GLY A 200 11.41 0.30 -14.07
N HIS A 201 11.73 -0.42 -12.99
CA HIS A 201 11.61 0.03 -11.59
C HIS A 201 12.81 -0.55 -10.80
N GLY A 202 12.80 -0.40 -9.47
CA GLY A 202 13.77 -1.05 -8.58
C GLY A 202 15.21 -0.59 -8.82
N PRO A 203 16.22 -1.49 -8.85
CA PRO A 203 17.62 -1.10 -8.98
C PRO A 203 17.95 -0.24 -10.21
N LYS A 204 17.22 -0.41 -11.32
CA LYS A 204 17.52 0.32 -12.57
C LYS A 204 17.18 1.81 -12.49
N VAL A 205 16.10 2.18 -11.80
CA VAL A 205 15.77 3.61 -11.59
C VAL A 205 16.63 4.23 -10.50
N ILE A 206 17.08 3.45 -9.51
CA ILE A 206 18.07 3.88 -8.53
C ILE A 206 19.41 4.15 -9.23
N ALA A 207 19.85 3.27 -10.14
CA ALA A 207 21.02 3.51 -10.99
C ALA A 207 20.88 4.75 -11.87
N ALA A 208 19.70 4.96 -12.49
CA ALA A 208 19.41 6.19 -13.24
C ALA A 208 19.60 7.45 -12.37
N GLY A 209 19.01 7.46 -11.16
CA GLY A 209 19.15 8.59 -10.22
C GLY A 209 20.56 8.80 -9.70
N LEU A 210 21.35 7.74 -9.49
CA LEU A 210 22.76 7.88 -9.12
C LEU A 210 23.57 8.52 -10.25
N VAL A 211 23.27 8.21 -11.53
CA VAL A 211 23.90 8.89 -12.68
C VAL A 211 23.48 10.36 -12.78
N THR A 212 22.24 10.73 -12.44
CA THR A 212 21.84 12.16 -12.44
C THR A 212 22.54 13.01 -11.37
N ILE A 213 23.12 12.38 -10.33
CA ILE A 213 24.03 13.04 -9.37
C ILE A 213 25.52 12.68 -9.62
N GLY A 214 25.88 12.32 -10.85
CA GLY A 214 27.27 12.18 -11.32
C GLY A 214 27.95 10.84 -11.04
N LYS A 215 27.31 9.89 -10.33
CA LYS A 215 27.93 8.59 -10.00
C LYS A 215 28.01 7.69 -11.24
N LYS A 216 29.04 6.84 -11.33
CA LYS A 216 29.34 6.03 -12.52
C LYS A 216 29.23 4.52 -12.26
N CYS A 217 28.61 3.80 -13.20
CA CYS A 217 28.40 2.36 -13.09
C CYS A 217 29.70 1.57 -13.35
N CYS A 218 29.96 0.55 -12.54
CA CYS A 218 31.09 -0.38 -12.74
C CYS A 218 30.81 -1.49 -13.76
N LEU A 219 29.60 -1.57 -14.31
CA LEU A 219 29.19 -2.54 -15.33
C LEU A 219 28.93 -1.86 -16.67
N ARG A 220 29.52 -2.41 -17.73
CA ARG A 220 29.38 -1.95 -19.13
C ARG A 220 29.35 -3.12 -20.09
N LEU A 221 28.95 -2.90 -21.34
CA LEU A 221 29.17 -3.88 -22.41
C LEU A 221 30.63 -3.82 -22.88
N ASN A 222 31.24 -4.99 -23.13
CA ASN A 222 32.53 -5.11 -23.81
C ASN A 222 32.36 -5.17 -25.35
N LYS A 223 33.48 -5.29 -26.09
CA LYS A 223 33.49 -5.39 -27.57
C LYS A 223 32.49 -6.43 -28.10
N ASN A 224 32.33 -7.55 -27.40
CA ASN A 224 31.49 -8.69 -27.79
C ASN A 224 30.02 -8.53 -27.32
N LYS A 225 29.60 -7.31 -26.95
CA LYS A 225 28.26 -6.98 -26.43
C LYS A 225 27.85 -7.81 -25.20
N LYS A 226 28.83 -8.21 -24.36
CA LYS A 226 28.61 -8.93 -23.11
C LYS A 226 28.92 -8.07 -21.89
N LEU A 227 28.16 -8.29 -20.82
CA LEU A 227 28.23 -7.50 -19.59
C LEU A 227 29.51 -7.82 -18.83
N ASP A 228 30.32 -6.79 -18.64
CA ASP A 228 31.66 -6.86 -18.05
C ASP A 228 31.79 -5.88 -16.88
N PHE A 229 32.70 -6.18 -15.96
CA PHE A 229 32.99 -5.41 -14.76
C PHE A 229 34.33 -4.68 -14.90
N SER A 230 34.34 -3.37 -14.65
CA SER A 230 35.55 -2.54 -14.65
C SER A 230 35.32 -1.24 -13.90
N ILE A 231 36.30 -0.79 -13.13
CA ILE A 231 36.26 0.50 -12.42
C ILE A 231 36.49 1.66 -13.42
N PRO A 232 35.62 2.68 -13.47
CA PRO A 232 35.86 3.88 -14.27
C PRO A 232 37.11 4.65 -13.82
N LYS A 233 38.10 4.83 -14.72
CA LYS A 233 39.32 5.63 -14.46
C LYS A 233 38.96 7.06 -14.02
N GLY A 234 39.73 7.64 -13.10
CA GLY A 234 39.62 9.05 -12.69
C GLY A 234 38.40 9.41 -11.82
N ASN A 235 37.68 8.45 -11.25
CA ASN A 235 36.43 8.69 -10.51
C ASN A 235 36.43 8.02 -9.12
N LYS A 236 37.45 8.30 -8.30
CA LYS A 236 37.54 7.76 -6.94
C LYS A 236 36.32 8.19 -6.10
N GLY A 237 35.71 7.25 -5.39
CA GLY A 237 34.57 7.49 -4.50
C GLY A 237 33.21 7.65 -5.19
N GLU A 238 33.19 7.83 -6.52
CA GLU A 238 31.97 8.16 -7.28
C GLU A 238 31.37 6.96 -8.04
N ASN A 239 31.90 5.76 -7.83
CA ASN A 239 31.50 4.56 -8.57
C ASN A 239 30.44 3.72 -7.83
N PHE A 240 29.54 3.09 -8.58
CA PHE A 240 28.52 2.17 -8.07
C PHE A 240 28.51 0.81 -8.77
N GLY A 241 28.25 -0.25 -7.98
CA GLY A 241 27.93 -1.59 -8.46
C GLY A 241 26.42 -1.84 -8.43
N ILE A 242 25.91 -2.67 -9.34
CA ILE A 242 24.50 -3.08 -9.40
C ILE A 242 24.38 -4.59 -9.60
N LEU A 243 23.54 -5.21 -8.77
CA LEU A 243 23.21 -6.63 -8.78
C LEU A 243 21.69 -6.76 -8.97
N CYS A 244 21.28 -6.97 -10.22
CA CYS A 244 19.88 -7.20 -10.60
C CYS A 244 19.67 -8.60 -11.18
N SER A 245 18.51 -9.19 -10.88
CA SER A 245 18.05 -10.49 -11.36
C SER A 245 17.59 -10.45 -12.83
N SER A 246 17.19 -9.27 -13.30
CA SER A 246 16.85 -9.01 -14.71
C SER A 246 18.09 -8.62 -15.52
N THR A 247 18.01 -8.78 -16.85
CA THR A 247 19.06 -8.38 -17.79
C THR A 247 19.42 -6.89 -17.64
N LEU A 248 20.68 -6.55 -17.87
CA LEU A 248 21.21 -5.19 -17.85
C LEU A 248 21.96 -4.93 -19.16
N PHE A 249 21.63 -3.83 -19.84
CA PHE A 249 22.09 -3.52 -21.20
C PHE A 249 21.83 -4.65 -22.23
N GLY A 250 20.82 -5.50 -21.97
CA GLY A 250 20.44 -6.64 -22.82
C GLY A 250 21.10 -7.99 -22.47
N ASP A 251 22.05 -8.04 -21.52
CA ASP A 251 22.78 -9.26 -21.16
C ASP A 251 22.65 -9.58 -19.65
N THR A 252 22.99 -10.80 -19.23
CA THR A 252 22.84 -11.26 -17.83
C THR A 252 24.19 -11.33 -17.11
N LEU A 253 24.28 -10.75 -15.91
CA LEU A 253 25.54 -10.69 -15.15
C LEU A 253 26.07 -12.08 -14.79
N LYS A 254 27.13 -12.51 -15.48
CA LYS A 254 27.79 -13.80 -15.26
C LYS A 254 28.37 -13.92 -13.84
N VAL A 255 28.31 -15.13 -13.28
CA VAL A 255 28.76 -15.45 -11.90
C VAL A 255 30.21 -15.00 -11.62
N LYS A 256 31.12 -15.13 -12.60
CA LYS A 256 32.51 -14.66 -12.50
C LYS A 256 32.58 -13.14 -12.26
N LYS A 257 31.90 -12.34 -13.08
CA LYS A 257 31.87 -10.86 -12.97
C LYS A 257 31.17 -10.36 -11.71
N ARG A 258 30.14 -11.08 -11.24
CA ARG A 258 29.55 -10.87 -9.91
C ARG A 258 30.56 -11.07 -8.77
N LYS A 259 31.39 -12.13 -8.83
CA LYS A 259 32.45 -12.38 -7.84
C LYS A 259 33.55 -11.31 -7.89
N GLU A 260 34.02 -10.92 -9.07
CA GLU A 260 35.03 -9.85 -9.25
C GLU A 260 34.56 -8.52 -8.63
N MET A 261 33.31 -8.10 -8.90
CA MET A 261 32.76 -6.86 -8.35
C MET A 261 32.58 -6.90 -6.82
N LEU A 262 32.11 -8.02 -6.27
CA LEU A 262 31.98 -8.19 -4.80
C LEU A 262 33.34 -8.24 -4.10
N ALA A 263 34.34 -8.90 -4.69
CA ALA A 263 35.70 -8.92 -4.18
C ALA A 263 36.33 -7.52 -4.16
N THR A 264 36.09 -6.72 -5.21
CA THR A 264 36.52 -5.31 -5.27
C THR A 264 35.83 -4.47 -4.19
N PHE A 265 34.50 -4.59 -4.05
CA PHE A 265 33.74 -3.85 -3.04
C PHE A 265 34.21 -4.17 -1.61
N ASN A 266 34.53 -5.44 -1.34
CA ASN A 266 34.98 -5.93 -0.03
C ASN A 266 36.50 -5.84 0.20
N LYS A 267 37.29 -5.33 -0.76
CA LYS A 267 38.77 -5.27 -0.61
C LYS A 267 39.19 -4.31 0.51
N ARG A 268 40.07 -4.79 1.38
CA ARG A 268 40.72 -4.03 2.45
C ARG A 268 42.24 -4.03 2.23
N PRO A 269 42.97 -2.95 2.58
CA PRO A 269 42.45 -1.64 2.96
C PRO A 269 41.83 -0.86 1.78
N ASN A 270 42.20 -1.18 0.53
CA ASN A 270 42.06 -0.36 -0.68
C ASN A 270 40.63 0.05 -1.10
N ASN A 271 39.57 -0.41 -0.43
CA ASN A 271 38.21 0.09 -0.67
C ASN A 271 37.42 0.43 0.61
N ILE A 272 38.02 0.50 1.81
CA ILE A 272 37.28 0.73 3.08
C ILE A 272 36.33 1.95 2.99
N ASN A 273 36.82 3.08 2.46
CA ASN A 273 36.06 4.32 2.31
C ASN A 273 35.23 4.39 1.00
N GLY A 274 35.31 3.36 0.14
CA GLY A 274 34.57 3.27 -1.13
C GLY A 274 35.28 3.83 -2.38
N GLU A 275 36.59 4.12 -2.32
CA GLU A 275 37.35 4.71 -3.44
C GLU A 275 37.15 4.01 -4.80
N ASN A 276 37.13 2.68 -4.82
CA ASN A 276 36.97 1.90 -6.05
C ASN A 276 35.49 1.65 -6.37
N ILE A 277 34.70 1.26 -5.37
CA ILE A 277 33.23 1.12 -5.46
C ILE A 277 32.62 1.57 -4.14
N ARG A 278 31.79 2.61 -4.17
CA ARG A 278 31.19 3.22 -2.98
C ARG A 278 29.74 2.81 -2.76
N PHE A 279 28.95 2.75 -3.82
CA PHE A 279 27.53 2.38 -3.74
C PHE A 279 27.32 0.96 -4.29
N MET A 280 26.44 0.18 -3.66
CA MET A 280 26.08 -1.17 -4.12
C MET A 280 24.55 -1.34 -4.10
N ILE A 281 23.95 -1.55 -5.27
CA ILE A 281 22.49 -1.69 -5.44
C ILE A 281 22.11 -3.17 -5.63
N LEU A 282 21.18 -3.71 -4.85
CA LEU A 282 20.66 -5.09 -4.97
C LEU A 282 19.14 -5.10 -5.20
N ASP A 283 18.64 -6.11 -5.94
CA ASP A 283 17.25 -6.56 -5.82
C ASP A 283 17.05 -7.78 -4.91
N SER A 284 15.78 -8.16 -4.72
CA SER A 284 15.32 -9.33 -3.96
C SER A 284 15.70 -10.71 -4.53
N GLY A 285 16.52 -10.79 -5.59
CA GLY A 285 17.27 -12.02 -5.93
C GLY A 285 18.55 -12.16 -5.12
N PHE A 286 19.03 -11.06 -4.55
CA PHE A 286 20.29 -10.96 -3.81
C PHE A 286 20.09 -10.74 -2.30
N LYS A 287 18.88 -11.02 -1.79
CA LYS A 287 18.55 -11.04 -0.35
C LYS A 287 19.26 -12.16 0.44
N GLU A 288 19.83 -13.14 -0.26
CA GLU A 288 20.57 -14.30 0.26
C GLU A 288 21.95 -14.37 -0.43
N GLY A 289 22.94 -15.04 0.20
CA GLY A 289 24.20 -15.42 -0.44
C GLY A 289 25.24 -14.32 -0.72
N ILE A 290 25.09 -13.11 -0.18
CA ILE A 290 26.04 -11.98 -0.35
C ILE A 290 26.43 -11.34 0.99
N ASP A 291 27.68 -10.90 1.08
CA ASP A 291 28.25 -10.16 2.21
C ASP A 291 28.82 -8.83 1.72
N LEU A 292 28.53 -7.73 2.44
CA LEU A 292 28.97 -6.37 2.11
C LEU A 292 29.72 -5.77 3.31
N PHE A 293 31.03 -5.58 3.18
CA PHE A 293 31.91 -5.13 4.26
C PHE A 293 32.13 -3.61 4.25
N ASP A 294 32.36 -3.04 5.43
CA ASP A 294 32.63 -1.62 5.72
C ASP A 294 31.53 -0.68 5.20
N VAL A 295 30.31 -1.20 5.09
CA VAL A 295 29.09 -0.41 4.88
C VAL A 295 28.74 0.33 6.16
N LYS A 296 28.52 1.65 6.04
CA LYS A 296 28.03 2.54 7.10
C LYS A 296 26.56 2.91 6.89
N TYR A 297 26.12 2.99 5.64
CA TYR A 297 24.80 3.44 5.24
C TYR A 297 24.02 2.37 4.49
N VAL A 298 22.80 2.07 4.95
CA VAL A 298 21.85 1.20 4.26
C VAL A 298 20.63 2.01 3.85
N HIS A 299 20.17 1.84 2.62
CA HIS A 299 19.02 2.51 2.05
C HIS A 299 18.01 1.47 1.57
N ILE A 300 16.94 1.27 2.33
CA ILE A 300 15.84 0.35 2.05
C ILE A 300 14.77 1.13 1.27
N PHE A 301 14.75 0.96 -0.06
CA PHE A 301 13.95 1.82 -0.94
C PHE A 301 12.45 1.49 -0.94
N GLU A 302 12.07 0.26 -0.63
CA GLU A 302 10.70 -0.13 -0.30
C GLU A 302 10.65 -0.65 1.15
N PRO A 303 9.76 -0.14 2.03
CA PRO A 303 9.61 -0.66 3.38
C PRO A 303 9.16 -2.12 3.32
N GLN A 304 9.82 -2.98 4.10
CA GLN A 304 9.60 -4.42 4.06
C GLN A 304 8.37 -4.82 4.86
N LEU A 305 7.53 -5.72 4.32
CA LEU A 305 6.27 -6.14 4.95
C LEU A 305 6.49 -6.96 6.23
N THR A 306 7.60 -7.71 6.34
CA THR A 306 7.93 -8.48 7.54
C THR A 306 9.30 -8.12 8.11
N LYS A 307 9.45 -8.32 9.42
CA LYS A 307 10.74 -8.18 10.14
C LYS A 307 11.80 -9.15 9.62
N ALA A 308 11.41 -10.33 9.11
CA ALA A 308 12.34 -11.29 8.54
C ALA A 308 12.94 -10.81 7.22
N ASP A 309 12.13 -10.23 6.33
CA ASP A 309 12.62 -9.69 5.05
C ASP A 309 13.56 -8.50 5.29
N MET A 310 13.20 -7.59 6.21
CA MET A 310 14.08 -6.52 6.66
C MET A 310 15.41 -7.06 7.22
N THR A 311 15.36 -8.12 8.03
CA THR A 311 16.56 -8.77 8.59
C THR A 311 17.40 -9.48 7.53
N GLN A 312 16.79 -10.07 6.50
CA GLN A 312 17.51 -10.69 5.38
C GLN A 312 18.18 -9.64 4.46
N ALA A 313 17.53 -8.49 4.26
CA ALA A 313 18.05 -7.36 3.49
C ALA A 313 19.19 -6.65 4.25
N VAL A 314 18.95 -6.11 5.44
CA VAL A 314 19.98 -5.45 6.27
C VAL A 314 21.11 -6.43 6.64
N GLY A 315 20.78 -7.72 6.76
CA GLY A 315 21.70 -8.84 6.96
C GLY A 315 22.77 -9.06 5.89
N ARG A 316 22.76 -8.32 4.77
CA ARG A 316 23.89 -8.22 3.83
C ARG A 316 25.05 -7.40 4.42
N ALA A 317 24.75 -6.39 5.23
CA ALA A 317 25.71 -5.47 5.83
C ALA A 317 26.06 -5.82 7.29
N THR A 318 25.12 -6.36 8.08
CA THR A 318 25.36 -6.75 9.50
C THR A 318 26.06 -8.11 9.63
N ARG A 319 27.26 -8.23 9.03
CA ARG A 319 28.07 -9.45 9.11
C ARG A 319 29.06 -9.42 10.29
N PHE A 320 29.45 -10.62 10.75
CA PHE A 320 30.46 -10.81 11.78
C PHE A 320 31.78 -10.13 11.37
N CYS A 321 32.26 -9.19 12.17
CA CYS A 321 33.40 -8.31 11.86
C CYS A 321 33.30 -7.60 10.49
N GLY A 322 32.07 -7.42 9.99
CA GLY A 322 31.77 -6.85 8.68
C GLY A 322 32.19 -5.39 8.56
N GLN A 323 32.25 -4.65 9.67
CA GLN A 323 32.57 -3.23 9.72
C GLN A 323 33.99 -2.93 10.24
N LYS A 324 34.86 -3.93 10.42
CA LYS A 324 36.15 -3.72 11.12
C LYS A 324 37.15 -2.76 10.46
N GLY A 325 36.93 -2.34 9.21
CA GLY A 325 37.68 -1.23 8.60
C GLY A 325 37.21 0.17 9.03
N LEU A 326 36.03 0.27 9.65
CA LEU A 326 35.47 1.51 10.20
C LEU A 326 35.90 1.68 11.66
N LYS A 327 35.93 2.93 12.15
CA LYS A 327 36.21 3.23 13.56
C LYS A 327 35.16 2.55 14.47
N PHE A 328 35.63 1.64 15.32
CA PHE A 328 34.88 1.16 16.48
C PHE A 328 34.72 2.30 17.48
N VAL A 329 33.54 2.45 18.09
CA VAL A 329 33.30 3.45 19.15
C VAL A 329 33.19 2.71 20.48
N PRO A 330 34.03 3.02 21.49
CA PRO A 330 33.91 2.44 22.83
C PRO A 330 32.49 2.59 23.38
N ASN A 331 31.99 1.58 24.09
CA ASN A 331 30.64 1.54 24.66
C ASN A 331 29.46 1.58 23.66
N GLU A 332 29.71 1.65 22.34
CA GLU A 332 28.65 1.63 21.31
C GLU A 332 28.88 0.60 20.18
N GLY A 333 30.13 0.20 19.93
CA GLY A 333 30.51 -0.68 18.82
C GLY A 333 30.67 0.05 17.48
N TRP A 334 30.49 -0.68 16.37
CA TRP A 334 30.25 -0.04 15.07
C TRP A 334 28.79 0.37 14.92
N LYS A 335 28.53 1.44 14.17
CA LYS A 335 27.19 1.93 13.83
C LYS A 335 26.86 1.70 12.35
N LEU A 336 25.59 1.42 12.08
CA LEU A 336 25.04 1.28 10.73
C LEU A 336 23.72 2.07 10.66
N ASP A 337 23.70 3.19 9.93
CA ASP A 337 22.47 3.97 9.77
C ASP A 337 21.63 3.37 8.62
N VAL A 338 20.41 2.91 8.96
CA VAL A 338 19.48 2.21 8.05
C VAL A 338 18.29 3.09 7.73
N PHE A 339 18.34 3.76 6.58
CA PHE A 339 17.29 4.63 6.07
C PHE A 339 16.24 3.84 5.29
N THR A 340 14.99 3.86 5.74
CA THR A 340 13.85 3.27 5.03
C THR A 340 13.02 4.38 4.40
N TYR A 341 12.70 4.26 3.11
CA TYR A 341 12.01 5.32 2.36
C TYR A 341 10.53 4.97 2.14
N THR A 342 9.63 5.77 2.71
CA THR A 342 8.18 5.54 2.77
C THR A 342 7.44 6.57 1.92
N SER A 343 6.41 6.16 1.17
CA SER A 343 5.56 7.08 0.40
C SER A 343 4.16 7.23 1.01
N ASN A 344 3.74 8.47 1.26
CA ASN A 344 2.44 8.81 1.87
C ASN A 344 1.44 9.40 0.87
N THR A 345 0.17 9.10 1.09
CA THR A 345 -1.00 9.80 0.55
C THR A 345 -1.53 10.81 1.59
N SER A 346 -2.66 11.47 1.34
CA SER A 346 -3.27 12.37 2.33
C SER A 346 -3.84 11.66 3.57
N GLN A 347 -4.02 10.33 3.52
CA GLN A 347 -4.67 9.54 4.58
C GLN A 347 -3.90 8.29 5.02
N HIS A 348 -3.09 7.71 4.13
CA HIS A 348 -2.49 6.38 4.29
C HIS A 348 -1.06 6.35 3.75
N THR A 349 -0.28 5.33 4.09
CA THR A 349 0.95 5.05 3.33
C THR A 349 0.67 4.15 2.14
N ILE A 350 1.53 4.21 1.12
CA ILE A 350 1.44 3.35 -0.05
C ILE A 350 1.68 1.88 0.31
N GLU A 351 2.39 1.61 1.41
CA GLU A 351 2.64 0.28 1.97
C GLU A 351 1.42 -0.28 2.73
N GLU A 352 0.66 0.56 3.44
CA GLU A 352 -0.64 0.20 4.02
C GLU A 352 -1.63 -0.22 2.92
N ILE A 353 -1.68 0.56 1.83
CA ILE A 353 -2.48 0.27 0.64
C ILE A 353 -1.99 -1.02 -0.06
N HIS A 354 -0.67 -1.16 -0.25
CA HIS A 354 -0.05 -2.34 -0.86
C HIS A 354 -0.34 -3.62 -0.06
N ALA A 355 -0.28 -3.58 1.26
CA ALA A 355 -0.59 -4.72 2.13
C ALA A 355 -2.05 -5.17 1.97
N LYS A 356 -3.01 -4.22 1.95
CA LYS A 356 -4.44 -4.52 1.78
C LYS A 356 -4.71 -5.18 0.43
N TYR A 357 -4.22 -4.60 -0.67
CA TYR A 357 -4.40 -5.18 -2.01
C TYR A 357 -3.59 -6.46 -2.26
N SER A 358 -2.48 -6.68 -1.54
CA SER A 358 -1.73 -7.94 -1.60
C SER A 358 -2.47 -9.11 -0.94
N GLY A 359 -3.51 -8.83 -0.14
CA GLY A 359 -4.19 -9.85 0.67
C GLY A 359 -3.37 -10.29 1.89
N VAL A 360 -2.52 -9.42 2.44
CA VAL A 360 -1.78 -9.71 3.68
C VAL A 360 -2.78 -9.81 4.83
N ASN A 361 -2.98 -11.03 5.33
CA ASN A 361 -3.84 -11.28 6.48
C ASN A 361 -3.17 -10.72 7.75
N LEU A 362 -3.67 -9.60 8.28
CA LEU A 362 -3.10 -8.97 9.47
C LEU A 362 -3.19 -9.86 10.71
N SER A 363 -4.18 -10.76 10.77
CA SER A 363 -4.29 -11.76 11.85
C SER A 363 -3.19 -12.81 11.79
N GLU A 364 -2.72 -13.20 10.59
CA GLU A 364 -1.56 -14.08 10.43
C GLU A 364 -0.26 -13.36 10.83
N VAL A 365 -0.13 -12.07 10.53
CA VAL A 365 1.01 -11.24 10.98
C VAL A 365 1.02 -11.11 12.50
N ALA A 366 -0.14 -10.89 13.13
CA ALA A 366 -0.27 -10.86 14.59
C ALA A 366 0.05 -12.22 15.23
N LEU A 367 -0.53 -13.30 14.72
CA LEU A 367 -0.27 -14.67 15.18
C LEU A 367 1.21 -15.02 15.04
N ARG A 368 1.87 -14.58 13.97
CA ARG A 368 3.32 -14.72 13.78
C ARG A 368 4.13 -13.98 14.84
N GLU A 369 3.83 -12.71 15.16
CA GLU A 369 4.58 -12.00 16.21
C GLU A 369 4.44 -12.70 17.58
N GLN A 370 3.27 -13.29 17.87
CA GLN A 370 3.06 -14.10 19.09
C GLN A 370 3.78 -15.45 19.04
N LEU A 371 3.79 -16.14 17.90
CA LEU A 371 4.51 -17.40 17.70
C LEU A 371 6.04 -17.21 17.79
N GLU A 372 6.55 -16.09 17.28
CA GLU A 372 7.97 -15.71 17.47
C GLU A 372 8.25 -15.43 18.96
N LYS A 373 7.39 -14.70 19.67
CA LYS A 373 7.53 -14.41 21.10
C LYS A 373 7.50 -15.69 21.96
N ILE A 374 6.45 -16.49 21.86
CA ILE A 374 6.23 -17.68 22.71
C ILE A 374 7.34 -18.72 22.53
N ALA A 375 7.88 -18.88 21.31
CA ALA A 375 8.99 -19.78 21.04
C ALA A 375 10.33 -19.29 21.60
N ILE A 376 10.59 -17.98 21.60
CA ILE A 376 11.75 -17.38 22.28
C ILE A 376 11.60 -17.53 23.80
N ASP A 377 10.40 -17.26 24.33
CA ASP A 377 10.12 -17.40 25.76
C ASP A 377 10.17 -18.87 26.25
N SER A 378 10.03 -19.83 25.33
CA SER A 378 10.13 -21.29 25.56
C SER A 378 11.53 -21.88 25.30
N ALA A 379 12.52 -21.08 24.91
CA ALA A 379 13.84 -21.59 24.54
C ALA A 379 14.62 -22.12 25.76
N VAL A 380 15.31 -23.25 25.58
CA VAL A 380 16.02 -23.99 26.64
C VAL A 380 17.24 -23.22 27.18
N ASP A 381 17.91 -22.46 26.33
CA ASP A 381 19.11 -21.67 26.60
C ASP A 381 18.80 -20.17 26.86
N ARG A 382 17.52 -19.82 27.03
CA ARG A 382 17.03 -18.43 27.16
C ARG A 382 17.79 -17.61 28.20
N ASP A 383 18.07 -18.17 29.37
CA ASP A 383 18.69 -17.45 30.48
C ASP A 383 20.23 -17.59 30.50
N LEU A 384 20.77 -18.68 29.94
CA LEU A 384 22.19 -18.80 29.60
C LEU A 384 22.60 -17.70 28.61
N ASN A 385 21.69 -17.38 27.68
CA ASN A 385 21.84 -16.31 26.70
C ASN A 385 21.33 -14.93 27.20
N GLU A 386 20.92 -14.75 28.47
CA GLU A 386 20.30 -13.49 28.91
C GLU A 386 21.24 -12.30 28.74
N HIS A 387 22.49 -12.39 29.22
CA HIS A 387 23.42 -11.25 29.18
C HIS A 387 23.65 -10.74 27.75
N ILE A 388 23.78 -11.64 26.77
CA ILE A 388 23.94 -11.28 25.35
C ILE A 388 22.63 -10.76 24.68
N HIS A 389 21.46 -10.99 25.28
CA HIS A 389 20.19 -10.39 24.82
C HIS A 389 19.78 -9.14 25.61
N SER A 390 20.42 -8.87 26.76
CA SER A 390 20.00 -7.87 27.75
C SER A 390 20.00 -6.42 27.23
N HIS A 391 21.00 -6.04 26.42
CA HIS A 391 21.14 -4.69 25.83
C HIS A 391 19.89 -4.23 25.05
N LYS A 392 19.10 -5.19 24.56
CA LYS A 392 17.85 -4.98 23.82
C LYS A 392 16.74 -4.30 24.65
N LYS A 393 16.84 -4.27 25.99
CA LYS A 393 15.83 -3.63 26.87
C LYS A 393 15.77 -2.10 26.73
N LYS A 394 16.86 -1.42 26.34
CA LYS A 394 16.93 0.07 26.25
C LYS A 394 16.45 0.71 24.93
N GLN A 395 16.06 -0.06 23.91
CA GLN A 395 15.72 0.48 22.57
C GLN A 395 14.25 0.30 22.15
N LYS A 396 13.34 -0.11 23.05
CA LYS A 396 11.96 -0.47 22.69
C LYS A 396 10.94 0.64 22.97
N GLU A 397 10.73 1.52 21.99
CA GLU A 397 9.38 2.08 21.76
C GLU A 397 9.01 2.37 20.29
N GLU A 398 9.64 1.71 19.33
CA GLU A 398 9.06 1.65 17.98
C GLU A 398 7.71 0.93 18.03
N GLN A 399 6.64 1.66 17.70
CA GLN A 399 5.33 1.06 17.43
C GLN A 399 5.48 0.04 16.30
N SER A 400 5.11 -1.22 16.52
CA SER A 400 5.21 -2.21 15.45
C SER A 400 4.35 -1.79 14.26
N ASN A 401 4.86 -2.01 13.04
CA ASN A 401 4.09 -1.77 11.82
C ASN A 401 2.72 -2.48 11.87
N LEU A 402 2.63 -3.61 12.59
CA LEU A 402 1.37 -4.27 12.93
C LEU A 402 0.39 -3.38 13.70
N LYS A 403 0.78 -2.66 14.77
CA LYS A 403 -0.13 -1.72 15.48
C LYS A 403 -0.68 -0.66 14.54
N ARG A 404 0.14 -0.15 13.62
CA ARG A 404 -0.24 0.84 12.60
C ARG A 404 -1.20 0.25 11.56
N LEU A 405 -0.87 -0.92 10.99
CA LEU A 405 -1.71 -1.66 10.05
C LEU A 405 -3.05 -2.10 10.68
N MET A 406 -3.07 -2.46 11.96
CA MET A 406 -4.28 -2.74 12.73
C MET A 406 -5.12 -1.46 12.88
N GLY A 407 -4.52 -0.31 13.24
CA GLY A 407 -5.21 0.99 13.27
C GLY A 407 -5.81 1.42 11.93
N PHE A 408 -5.15 1.08 10.83
CA PHE A 408 -5.67 1.21 9.47
C PHE A 408 -6.84 0.24 9.20
N SER A 409 -6.76 -0.99 9.72
CA SER A 409 -7.83 -1.99 9.61
C SER A 409 -9.10 -1.59 10.39
N TYR A 410 -8.97 -1.13 11.64
CA TYR A 410 -10.09 -0.77 12.52
C TYR A 410 -10.98 0.38 12.00
N LYS A 411 -10.57 1.11 10.96
CA LYS A 411 -11.44 2.05 10.22
C LYS A 411 -12.34 1.38 9.18
N THR A 412 -12.28 0.05 9.04
CA THR A 412 -13.19 -0.81 8.27
C THR A 412 -13.68 -1.98 9.14
N PRO A 413 -15.00 -2.27 9.26
CA PRO A 413 -15.49 -3.25 10.23
C PRO A 413 -15.21 -4.72 9.86
N LEU A 414 -14.06 -5.25 10.28
CA LEU A 414 -13.70 -6.68 10.14
C LEU A 414 -13.06 -7.26 11.40
N LEU A 415 -13.91 -7.69 12.35
CA LEU A 415 -13.81 -8.96 13.11
C LEU A 415 -14.91 -9.01 14.19
N GLN A 416 -16.14 -9.31 13.80
CA GLN A 416 -17.11 -9.87 14.74
C GLN A 416 -16.81 -11.37 14.90
N ILE A 417 -16.16 -11.73 16.00
CA ILE A 417 -16.14 -13.12 16.45
C ILE A 417 -17.56 -13.45 16.90
N LYS A 418 -18.22 -14.44 16.26
CA LYS A 418 -19.47 -14.99 16.78
C LYS A 418 -19.17 -15.69 18.12
N GLY A 419 -19.70 -15.17 19.23
CA GLY A 419 -19.56 -15.79 20.55
C GLY A 419 -18.77 -14.99 21.61
N SER A 420 -18.99 -13.68 21.73
CA SER A 420 -18.54 -12.91 22.91
C SER A 420 -19.62 -11.91 23.37
N PRO A 421 -19.72 -11.58 24.68
CA PRO A 421 -20.86 -10.85 25.23
C PRO A 421 -21.03 -9.42 24.69
N LYS A 422 -22.28 -8.95 24.61
CA LYS A 422 -22.61 -7.57 24.23
C LYS A 422 -22.31 -6.61 25.41
N MET A 423 -21.38 -5.69 25.24
CA MET A 423 -21.37 -4.47 26.05
C MET A 423 -22.45 -3.51 25.53
N ASN A 424 -23.52 -3.34 26.31
CA ASN A 424 -24.44 -2.23 26.11
C ASN A 424 -23.83 -0.95 26.70
N LEU A 425 -23.87 0.16 25.96
CA LEU A 425 -23.62 1.49 26.51
C LEU A 425 -24.85 2.36 26.30
N ILE A 426 -25.40 2.89 27.39
CA ILE A 426 -26.62 3.69 27.40
C ILE A 426 -26.27 5.16 27.09
N THR A 427 -27.00 5.80 26.17
CA THR A 427 -27.26 7.26 26.15
C THR A 427 -28.25 7.59 25.02
N GLY A 428 -29.33 8.30 25.36
CA GLY A 428 -30.46 8.55 24.45
C GLY A 428 -30.27 9.71 23.46
N GLY A 429 -31.30 9.90 22.62
CA GLY A 429 -31.37 10.98 21.62
C GLY A 429 -31.79 10.46 20.24
N ALA A 430 -32.94 10.88 19.73
CA ALA A 430 -33.47 10.43 18.44
C ALA A 430 -32.60 10.85 17.24
N THR A 431 -32.77 10.14 16.11
CA THR A 431 -32.13 10.26 14.76
C THR A 431 -30.87 9.42 14.46
N ARG A 432 -30.29 8.70 15.42
CA ARG A 432 -29.10 7.83 15.19
C ARG A 432 -29.31 6.60 14.27
N ASN A 433 -30.54 6.28 13.86
CA ASN A 433 -30.85 5.00 13.19
C ASN A 433 -30.77 5.01 11.65
N GLY A 434 -30.43 6.15 11.03
CA GLY A 434 -30.34 6.28 9.57
C GLY A 434 -31.69 6.23 8.83
N CYS A 435 -31.64 6.29 7.50
CA CYS A 435 -32.85 6.28 6.68
C CYS A 435 -33.54 4.90 6.61
N ASP A 436 -32.78 3.81 6.78
CA ASP A 436 -33.30 2.43 6.76
C ASP A 436 -34.18 2.09 7.99
N LYS A 437 -34.29 3.01 8.95
CA LYS A 437 -35.18 2.97 10.11
C LYS A 437 -35.86 4.32 10.38
N PHE A 438 -36.15 5.09 9.32
CA PHE A 438 -36.82 6.38 9.45
C PHE A 438 -38.30 6.20 9.83
N SER A 439 -38.62 6.30 11.13
CA SER A 439 -39.98 6.26 11.63
C SER A 439 -40.57 7.66 11.80
N CYS A 440 -41.72 7.88 11.17
CA CYS A 440 -42.56 9.07 11.34
C CYS A 440 -44.03 8.60 11.33
N ASN A 441 -44.74 8.79 12.45
CA ASN A 441 -46.11 8.27 12.59
C ASN A 441 -47.12 9.22 11.95
N ILE A 442 -47.71 8.76 10.84
CA ILE A 442 -48.74 9.48 10.05
C ILE A 442 -49.87 10.02 10.93
N ARG A 443 -50.33 9.22 11.92
CA ARG A 443 -51.47 9.56 12.78
C ARG A 443 -51.15 10.67 13.79
N LYS A 444 -49.89 11.07 13.93
CA LYS A 444 -49.40 12.08 14.89
C LYS A 444 -48.72 13.30 14.24
N ILE A 445 -48.86 13.47 12.92
CA ILE A 445 -48.30 14.64 12.21
C ILE A 445 -49.20 15.85 12.45
N GLY A 446 -48.81 16.72 13.38
CA GLY A 446 -49.47 18.00 13.58
C GLY A 446 -49.23 18.98 12.42
N GLN A 447 -50.09 20.01 12.33
CA GLN A 447 -49.96 21.09 11.33
C GLN A 447 -48.63 21.87 11.45
N ARG A 448 -47.98 21.84 12.61
CA ARG A 448 -46.67 22.45 12.90
C ARG A 448 -45.61 21.36 13.17
N LYS A 449 -44.33 21.73 13.28
CA LYS A 449 -43.26 20.80 13.70
C LYS A 449 -43.51 20.30 15.13
N ASN A 450 -43.24 19.02 15.38
CA ASN A 450 -43.38 18.39 16.70
C ASN A 450 -42.21 17.42 16.97
N LYS A 451 -42.21 16.71 18.11
CA LYS A 451 -41.13 15.80 18.50
C LYS A 451 -40.96 14.59 17.55
N GLU A 452 -42.02 14.15 16.87
CA GLU A 452 -41.97 12.99 15.95
C GLU A 452 -41.60 13.39 14.51
N PHE A 453 -41.96 14.59 14.03
CA PHE A 453 -41.55 15.11 12.71
C PHE A 453 -41.07 16.59 12.80
N PRO A 454 -39.81 16.81 13.20
CA PRO A 454 -39.31 18.12 13.68
C PRO A 454 -38.99 19.16 12.59
N TYR A 455 -39.19 18.83 11.31
CA TYR A 455 -38.90 19.70 10.17
C TYR A 455 -40.02 20.73 9.92
N THR A 456 -39.69 21.94 9.46
CA THR A 456 -40.70 22.93 9.02
C THR A 456 -41.17 22.66 7.59
N LEU A 457 -42.41 23.03 7.26
CA LEU A 457 -42.97 22.76 5.93
C LEU A 457 -42.16 23.40 4.79
N GLN A 458 -41.68 24.64 4.97
CA GLN A 458 -40.78 25.28 4.01
C GLN A 458 -39.50 24.48 3.79
N TYR A 459 -38.89 23.93 4.84
CA TYR A 459 -37.65 23.15 4.67
C TYR A 459 -37.89 21.82 3.96
N LEU A 460 -39.05 21.19 4.17
CA LEU A 460 -39.46 19.99 3.43
C LEU A 460 -39.64 20.29 1.93
N SER A 461 -40.22 21.44 1.57
CA SER A 461 -40.31 21.92 0.18
C SER A 461 -38.91 22.26 -0.38
N ASP A 462 -38.11 23.07 0.31
CA ASP A 462 -36.75 23.48 -0.11
C ASP A 462 -35.78 22.32 -0.43
N VAL A 463 -36.11 21.11 0.04
CA VAL A 463 -35.38 19.85 -0.21
C VAL A 463 -36.03 19.07 -1.36
N TYR A 464 -37.36 19.06 -1.45
CA TYR A 464 -38.13 18.48 -2.56
C TYR A 464 -37.83 19.21 -3.88
N ASP A 465 -37.96 20.54 -3.89
CA ASP A 465 -37.75 21.46 -5.03
C ASP A 465 -36.29 21.48 -5.58
N LYS A 466 -35.39 20.76 -4.91
CA LYS A 466 -34.01 20.52 -5.35
C LYS A 466 -33.80 19.12 -5.89
N LEU A 467 -34.45 18.12 -5.29
CA LEU A 467 -34.35 16.73 -5.74
C LEU A 467 -35.15 16.52 -7.03
N THR A 468 -36.33 17.13 -7.21
CA THR A 468 -37.11 17.11 -8.47
C THR A 468 -36.34 17.58 -9.71
N LYS A 469 -35.18 18.23 -9.53
CA LYS A 469 -34.30 18.68 -10.63
C LYS A 469 -33.22 17.66 -11.00
N THR A 470 -33.18 16.52 -10.32
CA THR A 470 -32.11 15.50 -10.40
C THR A 470 -32.59 14.05 -10.20
N GLU A 471 -33.73 13.86 -9.54
CA GLU A 471 -34.43 12.60 -9.31
C GLU A 471 -35.90 12.82 -9.67
N ASP A 472 -36.53 11.81 -10.26
CA ASP A 472 -37.98 11.80 -10.48
C ASP A 472 -38.68 11.52 -9.13
N LEU A 473 -39.66 12.35 -8.76
CA LEU A 473 -40.35 12.29 -7.48
C LEU A 473 -41.86 12.42 -7.68
N PRO A 474 -42.70 11.74 -6.87
CA PRO A 474 -44.16 11.86 -6.98
C PRO A 474 -44.61 13.30 -6.82
N ASP A 475 -45.47 13.78 -7.72
CA ASP A 475 -45.91 15.18 -7.73
C ASP A 475 -46.60 15.61 -6.42
N LEU A 476 -46.32 16.85 -6.00
CA LEU A 476 -46.91 17.44 -4.81
C LEU A 476 -48.34 17.92 -5.13
N PRO A 477 -49.41 17.34 -4.55
CA PRO A 477 -50.77 17.64 -4.98
C PRO A 477 -51.14 19.13 -4.85
N PRO A 478 -51.78 19.73 -5.87
CA PRO A 478 -52.24 21.12 -5.80
C PRO A 478 -53.32 21.30 -4.72
N LYS A 479 -53.40 22.51 -4.14
CA LYS A 479 -54.44 22.97 -3.19
C LYS A 479 -54.70 22.09 -1.93
N ILE A 480 -53.81 21.21 -1.50
CA ILE A 480 -53.97 20.48 -0.21
C ILE A 480 -53.50 21.26 1.04
N SER A 481 -54.14 21.00 2.18
CA SER A 481 -53.90 21.70 3.46
C SER A 481 -52.53 21.42 4.10
N THR A 482 -52.09 22.30 5.01
CA THR A 482 -50.79 22.22 5.72
C THR A 482 -50.52 20.87 6.36
N SER A 483 -51.53 20.24 6.96
CA SER A 483 -51.40 18.89 7.55
C SER A 483 -51.16 17.83 6.47
N ARG A 484 -51.97 17.84 5.39
CA ARG A 484 -51.83 16.90 4.27
C ARG A 484 -50.46 17.05 3.57
N LYS A 485 -49.93 18.26 3.39
CA LYS A 485 -48.57 18.49 2.87
C LYS A 485 -47.48 17.92 3.79
N ARG A 486 -47.62 18.08 5.11
CA ARG A 486 -46.65 17.50 6.08
C ARG A 486 -46.70 15.97 6.11
N LYS A 487 -47.89 15.38 5.93
CA LYS A 487 -48.07 13.92 5.76
C LYS A 487 -47.37 13.41 4.50
N PHE A 488 -47.64 14.02 3.34
CA PHE A 488 -46.96 13.70 2.08
C PHE A 488 -45.43 13.68 2.22
N PHE A 489 -44.82 14.73 2.79
CA PHE A 489 -43.36 14.78 2.96
C PHE A 489 -42.81 13.80 4.03
N CYS A 490 -43.61 13.37 5.00
CA CYS A 490 -43.22 12.30 5.94
C CYS A 490 -43.17 10.94 5.24
N ASP A 491 -44.15 10.65 4.38
CA ASP A 491 -44.22 9.38 3.67
C ASP A 491 -43.18 9.33 2.52
N LEU A 492 -42.93 10.45 1.84
CA LEU A 492 -41.78 10.60 0.94
C LEU A 492 -40.44 10.37 1.66
N ALA A 493 -40.30 10.80 2.92
CA ALA A 493 -39.09 10.56 3.72
C ALA A 493 -38.93 9.12 4.24
N LYS A 494 -39.98 8.29 4.22
CA LYS A 494 -39.83 6.84 4.40
C LYS A 494 -39.39 6.17 3.10
N ASN A 495 -40.04 6.55 2.00
CA ASN A 495 -39.99 5.78 0.76
C ASN A 495 -38.81 6.19 -0.15
N ASN A 496 -38.45 7.47 -0.21
CA ASN A 496 -37.23 7.93 -0.90
C ASN A 496 -36.08 8.15 0.12
N LYS A 497 -35.08 7.26 0.05
CA LYS A 497 -33.89 7.31 0.93
C LYS A 497 -32.99 8.53 0.70
N ASN A 498 -33.00 9.17 -0.47
CA ASN A 498 -32.17 10.34 -0.77
C ASN A 498 -32.82 11.63 -0.28
N TYR A 499 -34.15 11.76 -0.39
CA TYR A 499 -34.94 12.79 0.30
C TYR A 499 -34.71 12.73 1.83
N CYS A 500 -34.80 11.54 2.42
CA CYS A 500 -34.46 11.33 3.84
C CYS A 500 -33.01 11.77 4.18
N LYS A 501 -32.01 11.37 3.40
CA LYS A 501 -30.60 11.79 3.62
C LYS A 501 -30.48 13.31 3.61
N MET A 502 -31.09 14.01 2.64
CA MET A 502 -31.02 15.47 2.54
C MET A 502 -31.73 16.19 3.71
N LEU A 503 -32.77 15.59 4.32
CA LEU A 503 -33.36 16.09 5.57
C LEU A 503 -32.44 15.90 6.78
N LEU A 504 -31.80 14.73 6.91
CA LEU A 504 -30.92 14.42 8.06
C LEU A 504 -29.61 15.23 8.05
N PHE A 505 -29.07 15.59 6.88
CA PHE A 505 -27.79 16.31 6.78
C PHE A 505 -27.91 17.85 6.77
N GLY A 506 -29.10 18.43 6.87
CA GLY A 506 -29.34 19.85 6.54
C GLY A 506 -29.77 20.79 7.67
N THR A 507 -28.87 21.15 8.60
CA THR A 507 -29.11 22.33 9.46
C THR A 507 -28.81 23.63 8.69
N LYS A 508 -29.80 24.51 8.53
CA LYS A 508 -29.71 25.72 7.68
C LYS A 508 -28.61 26.74 8.07
N LEU A 509 -28.06 26.67 9.29
CA LEU A 509 -27.01 27.60 9.76
C LEU A 509 -25.59 27.20 9.35
N GLU A 510 -25.22 25.91 9.43
CA GLU A 510 -23.83 25.50 9.19
C GLU A 510 -23.41 25.74 7.75
N ASN A 511 -24.24 25.39 6.78
CA ASN A 511 -23.92 25.59 5.36
C ASN A 511 -23.78 27.07 4.98
N ARG A 512 -24.53 27.98 5.64
CA ARG A 512 -24.33 29.43 5.48
C ARG A 512 -22.96 29.88 6.00
N ARG A 513 -22.54 29.38 7.17
CA ARG A 513 -21.24 29.70 7.78
C ARG A 513 -20.05 29.07 7.05
N ARG A 514 -20.21 27.87 6.50
CA ARG A 514 -19.19 27.19 5.69
C ARG A 514 -18.92 27.90 4.36
N ASN A 515 -19.96 28.49 3.75
CA ASN A 515 -19.88 29.17 2.46
C ASN A 515 -19.49 30.67 2.56
N PHE A 516 -19.41 31.24 3.76
CA PHE A 516 -18.98 32.62 3.95
C PHE A 516 -17.52 32.83 3.49
N THR A 517 -17.25 33.92 2.77
CA THR A 517 -15.95 34.26 2.18
C THR A 517 -15.47 35.63 2.61
N CYS A 518 -14.20 35.70 3.02
CA CYS A 518 -13.50 36.96 3.26
C CYS A 518 -12.78 37.36 1.97
N ASP A 519 -13.49 38.05 1.09
CA ASP A 519 -12.89 38.80 -0.02
C ASP A 519 -12.87 40.28 0.39
N LEU A 520 -11.72 40.95 0.25
CA LEU A 520 -11.56 42.38 0.51
C LEU A 520 -11.45 43.19 -0.78
N ASN A 521 -11.30 42.54 -1.93
CA ASN A 521 -11.04 43.21 -3.20
C ASN A 521 -12.34 43.73 -3.86
N ASN A 522 -13.50 43.54 -3.21
CA ASN A 522 -14.82 43.92 -3.68
C ASN A 522 -15.67 44.55 -2.55
N ASN A 523 -15.33 45.80 -2.18
CA ASN A 523 -16.00 46.65 -1.17
C ASN A 523 -15.97 46.19 0.31
N PRO A 524 -15.84 47.13 1.27
CA PRO A 524 -16.12 46.85 2.68
C PRO A 524 -17.64 46.64 2.87
N PHE A 525 -18.04 45.61 3.63
CA PHE A 525 -19.43 45.19 3.84
C PHE A 525 -20.38 46.38 4.11
N SER A 526 -21.24 46.69 3.13
CA SER A 526 -22.10 47.88 3.21
C SER A 526 -23.13 47.77 4.33
N LYS A 527 -23.72 48.91 4.74
CA LYS A 527 -24.88 48.95 5.67
C LYS A 527 -26.02 48.01 5.22
N LYS A 528 -26.18 47.83 3.90
CA LYS A 528 -27.20 47.00 3.26
C LYS A 528 -26.88 45.50 3.37
N GLU A 529 -25.62 45.10 3.19
CA GLU A 529 -25.18 43.70 3.24
C GLU A 529 -24.96 43.19 4.67
N CYS A 530 -24.43 44.03 5.56
CA CYS A 530 -24.25 43.71 6.97
C CYS A 530 -25.60 43.39 7.65
N GLY A 531 -26.63 44.20 7.34
CA GLY A 531 -28.00 44.05 7.83
C GLY A 531 -28.16 44.30 9.34
N LYS A 532 -29.40 44.52 9.80
CA LYS A 532 -29.71 44.73 11.23
C LYS A 532 -29.56 43.47 12.11
N ARG A 533 -29.52 42.27 11.50
CA ARG A 533 -29.35 40.95 12.16
C ARG A 533 -28.54 40.01 11.24
N SER A 534 -28.09 38.87 11.76
CA SER A 534 -27.37 37.83 11.00
C SER A 534 -28.17 37.35 9.78
N ASN A 535 -27.60 37.47 8.58
CA ASN A 535 -28.26 37.17 7.31
C ASN A 535 -27.43 36.16 6.47
N ASN A 536 -27.65 36.08 5.16
CA ASN A 536 -26.90 35.18 4.28
C ASN A 536 -25.47 35.70 4.00
N SER A 537 -25.30 37.01 3.83
CA SER A 537 -24.00 37.65 3.53
C SER A 537 -23.07 37.68 4.75
N VAL A 538 -23.61 37.88 5.94
CA VAL A 538 -22.87 37.94 7.22
C VAL A 538 -23.58 37.07 8.28
N PRO A 539 -23.33 35.74 8.30
CA PRO A 539 -24.07 34.74 9.08
C PRO A 539 -23.63 34.59 10.56
N PHE A 540 -23.16 35.69 11.16
CA PHE A 540 -22.65 35.76 12.54
C PHE A 540 -23.44 36.77 13.37
N THR A 541 -23.52 36.54 14.68
CA THR A 541 -24.13 37.46 15.65
C THR A 541 -23.11 38.46 16.21
N ILE A 542 -23.60 39.54 16.83
CA ILE A 542 -22.74 40.60 17.40
C ILE A 542 -21.80 40.03 18.47
N LYS A 543 -22.31 39.19 19.39
CA LYS A 543 -21.48 38.55 20.44
C LYS A 543 -20.40 37.62 19.88
N GLU A 544 -20.63 36.99 18.73
CA GLU A 544 -19.60 36.18 18.04
C GLU A 544 -18.52 37.06 17.41
N MET A 545 -18.91 38.19 16.80
CA MET A 545 -17.99 39.19 16.24
C MET A 545 -17.15 39.84 17.34
N GLU A 546 -17.76 40.35 18.41
CA GLU A 546 -17.11 40.96 19.57
C GLU A 546 -16.08 40.02 20.21
N LYS A 547 -16.45 38.75 20.41
CA LYS A 547 -15.53 37.75 20.99
C LYS A 547 -14.34 37.47 20.07
N ALA A 548 -14.57 37.32 18.76
CA ALA A 548 -13.48 37.11 17.80
C ALA A 548 -12.58 38.35 17.65
N TYR A 549 -13.14 39.57 17.71
CA TYR A 549 -12.35 40.80 17.62
C TYR A 549 -11.43 40.97 18.84
N LYS A 550 -11.93 40.64 20.05
CA LYS A 550 -11.08 40.59 21.26
C LYS A 550 -9.99 39.52 21.18
N ILE A 551 -10.29 38.32 20.67
CA ILE A 551 -9.28 37.25 20.47
C ILE A 551 -8.24 37.64 19.39
N TYR A 552 -8.62 38.47 18.42
CA TYR A 552 -7.72 39.04 17.41
C TYR A 552 -6.79 40.13 17.98
N GLY A 553 -7.02 40.62 19.20
CA GLY A 553 -6.29 41.75 19.80
C GLY A 553 -6.89 43.12 19.47
N GLY A 554 -8.09 43.16 18.87
CA GLY A 554 -8.79 44.39 18.55
C GLY A 554 -9.38 45.08 19.78
N ILE A 555 -8.85 46.27 20.12
CA ILE A 555 -9.39 47.14 21.16
C ILE A 555 -10.70 47.78 20.68
N LEU A 556 -11.72 47.79 21.54
CA LEU A 556 -12.98 48.48 21.30
C LEU A 556 -12.87 49.92 21.83
N PRO A 557 -13.20 50.96 21.05
CA PRO A 557 -13.15 52.33 21.54
C PRO A 557 -14.16 52.55 22.67
N SER A 558 -13.87 53.48 23.59
CA SER A 558 -14.70 53.79 24.77
C SER A 558 -16.18 54.02 24.43
N GLY A 559 -16.46 54.73 23.34
CA GLY A 559 -17.80 54.97 22.80
C GLY A 559 -18.57 53.73 22.33
N TYR A 560 -17.89 52.61 22.04
CA TYR A 560 -18.54 51.40 21.50
C TYR A 560 -19.63 50.86 22.43
N LYS A 561 -19.48 50.98 23.75
CA LYS A 561 -20.48 50.48 24.72
C LYS A 561 -21.83 51.18 24.57
N TYR A 562 -21.87 52.45 24.17
CA TYR A 562 -23.09 53.25 24.00
C TYR A 562 -23.77 53.05 22.63
N LEU A 563 -23.08 52.47 21.64
CA LEU A 563 -23.69 52.25 20.31
C LEU A 563 -24.92 51.34 20.37
N SER A 564 -25.96 51.67 19.59
CA SER A 564 -27.13 50.79 19.43
C SER A 564 -26.74 49.42 18.84
N PRO A 565 -27.54 48.35 19.00
CA PRO A 565 -27.21 47.04 18.45
C PRO A 565 -26.96 47.05 16.93
N SER A 566 -27.64 47.93 16.19
CA SER A 566 -27.38 48.11 14.74
C SER A 566 -26.04 48.80 14.49
N GLY A 567 -25.66 49.80 15.28
CA GLY A 567 -24.36 50.47 15.21
C GLY A 567 -23.20 49.53 15.58
N LYS A 568 -23.32 48.81 16.70
CA LYS A 568 -22.36 47.77 17.14
C LYS A 568 -22.11 46.72 16.05
N ARG A 569 -23.17 46.27 15.38
CA ARG A 569 -23.09 45.32 14.27
C ARG A 569 -22.40 45.93 13.04
N TYR A 570 -22.74 47.16 12.67
CA TYR A 570 -22.16 47.81 11.50
C TYR A 570 -20.65 48.07 11.66
N PHE A 571 -20.22 48.58 12.82
CA PHE A 571 -18.80 48.74 13.18
C PHE A 571 -18.03 47.41 13.01
N MET A 572 -18.60 46.30 13.48
CA MET A 572 -17.99 44.97 13.33
C MET A 572 -17.91 44.50 11.87
N CYS A 573 -18.93 44.77 11.05
CA CYS A 573 -18.91 44.48 9.61
C CYS A 573 -17.85 45.35 8.88
N GLU A 574 -17.74 46.62 9.22
CA GLU A 574 -16.77 47.55 8.63
C GLU A 574 -15.33 47.12 8.96
N LYS A 575 -15.05 46.80 10.24
CA LYS A 575 -13.76 46.24 10.67
C LYS A 575 -13.45 44.92 9.98
N MET A 576 -14.43 44.01 9.88
CA MET A 576 -14.30 42.75 9.14
C MET A 576 -14.03 42.96 7.64
N GLY A 577 -14.54 44.04 7.05
CA GLY A 577 -14.30 44.47 5.67
C GLY A 577 -13.04 45.31 5.45
N LYS A 578 -12.23 45.54 6.50
CA LYS A 578 -10.91 46.21 6.43
C LYS A 578 -9.77 45.29 6.87
N GLU A 579 -10.03 44.34 7.77
CA GLU A 579 -9.00 43.56 8.47
C GLU A 579 -9.12 42.05 8.15
N LEU A 580 -8.42 41.59 7.10
CA LEU A 580 -8.50 40.21 6.58
C LEU A 580 -8.25 39.14 7.67
N LYS A 581 -7.35 39.43 8.61
CA LYS A 581 -7.02 38.54 9.73
C LYS A 581 -8.21 38.31 10.65
N PHE A 582 -8.95 39.37 11.00
CA PHE A 582 -10.17 39.28 11.83
C PHE A 582 -11.26 38.48 11.11
N CYS A 583 -11.51 38.75 9.82
CA CYS A 583 -12.50 38.01 9.05
C CYS A 583 -12.15 36.51 8.95
N ASN A 584 -10.89 36.18 8.67
CA ASN A 584 -10.44 34.78 8.62
C ASN A 584 -10.47 34.08 9.98
N LEU A 585 -10.21 34.79 11.09
CA LEU A 585 -10.37 34.25 12.44
C LEU A 585 -11.84 33.94 12.74
N LEU A 586 -12.77 34.84 12.39
CA LEU A 586 -14.22 34.63 12.54
C LEU A 586 -14.68 33.37 11.80
N LYS A 587 -14.18 33.17 10.56
CA LYS A 587 -14.38 31.97 9.75
C LYS A 587 -13.73 30.71 10.35
N ALA A 588 -12.59 30.83 11.03
CA ALA A 588 -11.92 29.71 11.70
C ALA A 588 -12.68 29.25 12.95
N THR A 589 -13.24 30.16 13.75
CA THR A 589 -14.01 29.82 14.97
C THR A 589 -15.29 28.99 14.71
N VAL A 590 -15.72 28.85 13.46
CA VAL A 590 -16.83 27.95 13.05
C VAL A 590 -16.43 26.47 13.05
N ARG A 591 -15.13 26.14 12.95
CA ARG A 591 -14.66 24.78 12.60
C ARG A 591 -14.24 23.90 13.78
N SER A 592 -14.41 24.32 15.03
CA SER A 592 -13.90 23.58 16.21
C SER A 592 -14.85 23.58 17.39
N ASN A 593 -14.93 22.45 18.10
CA ASN A 593 -15.46 22.43 19.47
C ASN A 593 -14.63 23.32 20.41
N LYS A 594 -15.31 23.85 21.43
CA LYS A 594 -15.06 25.15 22.06
C LYS A 594 -13.76 25.31 22.88
N THR A 595 -12.93 24.27 22.96
CA THR A 595 -11.86 24.15 23.98
C THR A 595 -10.45 23.93 23.39
N THR A 596 -10.31 23.46 22.15
CA THR A 596 -9.01 22.99 21.62
C THR A 596 -8.21 24.06 20.85
N LEU A 597 -8.82 25.20 20.50
CA LEU A 597 -8.13 26.27 19.77
C LEU A 597 -7.27 27.18 20.68
N LEU A 598 -7.70 27.46 21.91
CA LEU A 598 -7.03 28.40 22.82
C LEU A 598 -5.57 27.95 23.08
N ASN A 599 -5.41 26.69 23.50
CA ASN A 599 -4.11 26.11 23.83
C ASN A 599 -3.17 26.01 22.61
N ARG A 600 -3.68 26.12 21.38
CA ARG A 600 -2.88 25.99 20.14
C ARG A 600 -2.39 27.33 19.59
N PHE A 601 -2.97 28.45 20.00
CA PHE A 601 -2.51 29.78 19.58
C PHE A 601 -1.51 30.39 20.57
N ASN A 602 -1.65 30.14 21.88
CA ASN A 602 -0.68 30.61 22.88
C ASN A 602 0.74 30.07 22.61
N THR A 603 0.86 28.81 22.15
CA THR A 603 2.17 28.22 21.76
C THR A 603 2.78 28.85 20.50
N VAL A 604 2.00 29.56 19.67
CA VAL A 604 2.50 30.22 18.46
C VAL A 604 2.89 31.67 18.76
N ALA A 605 2.15 32.36 19.62
CA ALA A 605 2.49 33.71 20.09
C ALA A 605 3.86 33.73 20.80
N ASN A 606 4.08 32.84 21.77
CA ASN A 606 5.32 32.81 22.56
C ASN A 606 6.57 32.46 21.73
N ASN A 607 6.40 31.79 20.58
CA ASN A 607 7.51 31.48 19.66
C ASN A 607 7.78 32.57 18.60
N ALA A 608 6.96 33.62 18.54
CA ALA A 608 7.12 34.74 17.61
C ALA A 608 7.93 35.92 18.20
N LEU A 609 8.10 35.98 19.53
CA LEU A 609 8.76 37.08 20.25
C LEU A 609 10.28 36.93 20.42
N VAL A 610 10.90 35.89 19.83
CA VAL A 610 12.33 35.56 20.05
C VAL A 610 13.19 35.78 18.80
N LYS A 611 12.61 36.21 17.66
CA LYS A 611 13.34 36.44 16.40
C LYS A 611 12.90 37.67 15.60
N LYS A 612 13.01 38.83 16.23
CA LYS A 612 13.38 40.10 15.58
C LYS A 612 14.16 40.94 16.58
N ASP A 613 15.46 41.11 16.31
CA ASP A 613 16.20 42.38 16.37
C ASP A 613 17.71 42.08 16.36
N SER A 614 18.41 42.63 15.36
CA SER A 614 19.87 42.73 15.24
C SER A 614 20.24 43.23 13.83
N SER A 615 20.29 44.54 13.67
CA SER A 615 21.15 45.20 12.68
C SER A 615 22.26 45.92 13.44
N THR A 616 23.50 45.74 12.98
CA THR A 616 24.74 46.23 13.61
C THR A 616 24.85 47.76 13.59
N PRO A 617 25.56 48.38 14.56
CA PRO A 617 27.01 48.61 14.37
C PRO A 617 27.88 48.34 15.62
N SER A 618 29.20 48.45 15.45
CA SER A 618 30.27 48.53 16.46
C SER A 618 30.85 49.96 16.51
N PRO A 619 31.92 50.30 17.27
CA PRO A 619 32.60 49.61 18.38
C PRO A 619 32.73 50.49 19.66
N LYS A 620 33.28 49.94 20.77
CA LYS A 620 34.26 50.57 21.69
C LYS A 620 34.56 49.71 22.93
N ASP A 621 35.71 49.98 23.55
CA ASP A 621 36.35 49.23 24.64
C ASP A 621 36.03 49.80 26.03
N ASN A 622 36.11 48.97 27.09
CA ASN A 622 37.15 49.08 28.14
C ASN A 622 36.92 48.18 29.39
N ASN A 623 38.04 47.78 30.01
CA ASN A 623 38.25 47.31 31.40
C ASN A 623 37.63 45.94 31.84
N LEU A 624 38.39 44.95 32.34
CA LEU A 624 39.23 44.83 33.57
C LEU A 624 38.36 44.73 34.85
N ASN A 625 38.60 43.90 35.88
CA ASN A 625 39.65 42.89 36.21
C ASN A 625 39.13 41.99 37.39
N VAL A 626 39.67 40.83 37.86
CA VAL A 626 40.70 39.84 37.44
C VAL A 626 40.48 38.50 38.21
N LEU A 627 41.53 37.80 38.72
CA LEU A 627 41.57 36.58 39.57
C LEU A 627 41.08 35.25 38.92
N VAL A 628 41.89 34.32 38.37
CA VAL A 628 43.29 33.82 38.55
C VAL A 628 43.46 32.65 39.54
N LYS A 629 43.69 31.43 38.98
CA LYS A 629 44.58 30.30 39.43
C LYS A 629 44.16 29.00 38.68
N LYS A 630 45.04 28.06 38.29
CA LYS A 630 46.51 28.05 38.00
C LYS A 630 46.81 26.73 37.23
N ASP A 631 47.90 26.66 36.45
CA ASP A 631 48.23 25.52 35.56
C ASP A 631 49.32 24.55 36.08
N SER A 632 49.42 23.38 35.40
CA SER A 632 50.57 22.45 35.34
C SER A 632 50.86 21.57 36.59
N PRO A 633 51.65 20.46 36.51
CA PRO A 633 52.48 19.98 35.38
C PRO A 633 52.33 18.47 35.00
N SER A 634 53.24 17.98 34.14
CA SER A 634 53.66 16.57 33.93
C SER A 634 55.18 16.59 33.56
N PRO A 635 55.98 15.48 33.49
CA PRO A 635 55.61 14.04 33.31
C PRO A 635 56.47 12.97 34.08
N SER A 636 56.21 11.69 33.79
CA SER A 636 57.11 10.50 33.92
C SER A 636 57.47 9.95 35.33
N PRO A 637 57.92 8.67 35.47
CA PRO A 637 57.59 7.43 34.72
C PRO A 637 57.31 6.18 35.63
N SER A 638 56.96 5.03 35.00
CA SER A 638 56.98 3.66 35.56
C SER A 638 55.92 3.28 36.64
N PRO A 639 55.66 1.98 36.91
CA PRO A 639 56.17 0.75 36.27
C PRO A 639 55.12 -0.03 35.45
N SER A 640 55.57 -1.05 34.71
CA SER A 640 54.71 -1.96 33.95
C SER A 640 53.98 -2.98 34.84
N PRO A 641 52.66 -3.16 34.74
CA PRO A 641 52.00 -4.34 35.28
C PRO A 641 52.28 -5.55 34.38
N SER A 642 52.82 -6.62 34.95
CA SER A 642 53.08 -7.89 34.26
C SER A 642 51.79 -8.48 33.66
N PRO A 643 51.87 -9.26 32.56
CA PRO A 643 50.68 -9.82 31.93
C PRO A 643 49.99 -10.84 32.84
N SER A 644 48.80 -10.48 33.34
CA SER A 644 47.88 -11.45 33.95
C SER A 644 47.67 -12.62 32.97
N PRO A 645 47.72 -13.89 33.44
CA PRO A 645 47.75 -15.04 32.55
C PRO A 645 46.51 -15.11 31.67
N SER A 646 46.73 -15.43 30.39
CA SER A 646 45.66 -15.76 29.44
C SER A 646 44.69 -16.76 30.06
N PRO A 647 43.36 -16.57 29.92
CA PRO A 647 42.41 -17.59 30.36
C PRO A 647 42.67 -18.89 29.59
N SER A 648 43.10 -19.92 30.31
CA SER A 648 43.42 -21.23 29.75
C SER A 648 42.24 -21.79 28.95
N PRO A 649 42.48 -22.53 27.85
CA PRO A 649 41.40 -23.20 27.12
C PRO A 649 40.60 -24.07 28.08
N SER A 650 39.27 -23.92 28.07
CA SER A 650 38.39 -24.57 29.06
C SER A 650 38.63 -26.09 29.06
N PRO A 651 39.05 -26.69 30.19
CA PRO A 651 39.44 -28.09 30.21
C PRO A 651 38.26 -29.02 29.91
N SER A 652 38.58 -30.23 29.48
CA SER A 652 37.62 -31.33 29.37
C SER A 652 36.90 -31.53 30.72
N PRO A 653 35.60 -31.90 30.71
CA PRO A 653 34.81 -31.97 31.93
C PRO A 653 35.41 -32.98 32.92
N SER A 654 35.49 -32.59 34.19
CA SER A 654 36.10 -33.44 35.21
C SER A 654 35.29 -34.73 35.43
N PRO A 655 35.87 -35.82 35.96
CA PRO A 655 35.15 -37.09 36.17
C PRO A 655 33.85 -36.92 36.99
N LYS A 656 33.86 -36.02 37.99
CA LYS A 656 32.67 -35.67 38.79
C LYS A 656 31.57 -34.99 37.94
N GLU A 657 31.94 -34.16 36.97
CA GLU A 657 31.00 -33.52 36.04
C GLU A 657 30.47 -34.48 34.96
N ALA A 658 31.31 -35.38 34.46
CA ALA A 658 30.89 -36.41 33.51
C ALA A 658 29.78 -37.28 34.12
N ASN A 659 29.99 -37.74 35.36
CA ASN A 659 28.98 -38.46 36.14
C ASN A 659 27.72 -37.62 36.41
N ARG A 660 27.89 -36.32 36.68
CA ARG A 660 26.77 -35.38 36.88
C ARG A 660 25.90 -35.23 35.60
N LEU A 661 26.51 -35.06 34.42
CA LEU A 661 25.79 -35.00 33.15
C LEU A 661 25.13 -36.35 32.80
N VAL A 662 25.79 -37.48 33.07
CA VAL A 662 25.17 -38.81 32.93
C VAL A 662 23.94 -38.93 33.84
N SER A 663 24.01 -38.46 35.09
CA SER A 663 22.87 -38.46 36.01
C SER A 663 21.70 -37.59 35.52
N PHE A 664 21.99 -36.45 34.87
CA PHE A 664 20.98 -35.54 34.30
C PHE A 664 20.18 -36.20 33.17
N PHE A 665 20.84 -36.99 32.31
CA PHE A 665 20.18 -37.73 31.24
C PHE A 665 19.50 -39.02 31.75
N ASN A 666 20.03 -39.64 32.80
CA ASN A 666 19.49 -40.88 33.38
C ASN A 666 18.27 -40.66 34.32
N LYS A 667 18.07 -39.45 34.85
CA LYS A 667 16.85 -39.07 35.60
C LYS A 667 16.00 -38.02 34.86
N PRO A 668 15.41 -38.35 33.68
CA PRO A 668 14.53 -37.45 32.97
C PRO A 668 13.14 -37.39 33.65
N ASN A 669 12.93 -36.44 34.56
CA ASN A 669 11.61 -36.22 35.12
C ASN A 669 10.66 -35.66 34.03
N ILE A 670 9.83 -36.54 33.47
CA ILE A 670 8.93 -36.24 32.35
C ILE A 670 7.86 -35.21 32.75
N GLU A 671 7.37 -35.30 33.99
CA GLU A 671 6.31 -34.46 34.56
C GLU A 671 6.80 -33.11 35.09
N GLU A 672 8.11 -32.87 35.10
CA GLU A 672 8.71 -31.62 35.56
C GLU A 672 8.11 -30.40 34.83
N ASP A 673 7.50 -29.48 35.57
CA ASP A 673 6.98 -28.22 35.04
C ASP A 673 8.07 -27.40 34.32
N PHE A 674 7.67 -26.58 33.35
CA PHE A 674 8.58 -25.81 32.52
C PHE A 674 9.51 -24.88 33.31
N ASP A 675 9.03 -24.22 34.38
CA ASP A 675 9.89 -23.32 35.17
C ASP A 675 10.83 -24.09 36.11
N LYS A 676 10.43 -25.29 36.57
CA LYS A 676 11.35 -26.21 37.28
C LYS A 676 12.46 -26.69 36.33
N PHE A 677 12.08 -27.14 35.13
CA PHE A 677 13.00 -27.55 34.06
C PHE A 677 13.99 -26.45 33.70
N ARG A 678 13.51 -25.21 33.51
CA ARG A 678 14.34 -24.05 33.16
C ARG A 678 15.33 -23.69 34.28
N LYS A 679 14.90 -23.71 35.55
CA LYS A 679 15.81 -23.58 36.71
C LYS A 679 16.86 -24.68 36.75
N ARG A 680 16.49 -25.94 36.44
CA ARG A 680 17.41 -27.08 36.36
C ARG A 680 18.45 -26.92 35.24
N ILE A 681 18.04 -26.52 34.03
CA ILE A 681 18.98 -26.22 32.93
C ILE A 681 20.00 -25.15 33.35
N ASN A 682 19.55 -24.04 33.94
CA ASN A 682 20.44 -22.97 34.38
C ASN A 682 21.45 -23.42 35.44
N ARG A 683 21.10 -24.41 36.27
CA ARG A 683 21.99 -24.97 37.30
C ARG A 683 23.00 -25.96 36.73
N GLU A 684 22.57 -26.90 35.89
CA GLU A 684 23.47 -27.94 35.35
C GLU A 684 24.35 -27.45 34.19
N PHE A 685 23.90 -26.44 33.44
CA PHE A 685 24.62 -25.88 32.28
C PHE A 685 25.16 -24.46 32.56
N ALA A 686 25.29 -24.06 33.83
CA ALA A 686 25.72 -22.73 34.27
C ALA A 686 27.01 -22.24 33.60
N ARG A 687 27.99 -23.13 33.39
CA ARG A 687 29.27 -22.88 32.71
C ARG A 687 29.17 -22.48 31.23
N PHE A 688 27.97 -22.55 30.64
CA PHE A 688 27.69 -22.12 29.27
C PHE A 688 26.78 -20.87 29.23
N LYS A 689 26.64 -20.16 30.36
CA LYS A 689 26.07 -18.82 30.42
C LYS A 689 27.06 -17.83 29.79
N TYR A 690 26.58 -16.83 29.05
CA TYR A 690 27.41 -15.70 28.62
C TYR A 690 27.72 -14.78 29.80
N ASP A 691 28.92 -14.24 29.86
CA ASP A 691 29.30 -13.21 30.84
C ASP A 691 28.60 -11.86 30.59
N LYS A 692 28.69 -10.96 31.58
CA LYS A 692 28.27 -9.57 31.42
C LYS A 692 29.16 -8.88 30.38
N MET A 693 28.55 -8.21 29.41
CA MET A 693 29.27 -7.73 28.23
C MET A 693 29.99 -6.38 28.46
N THR A 694 31.32 -6.40 28.45
CA THR A 694 32.19 -5.24 28.22
C THR A 694 32.22 -4.91 26.71
N ILE A 695 32.01 -3.66 26.31
CA ILE A 695 31.88 -3.30 24.88
C ILE A 695 33.26 -2.93 24.28
N GLU A 696 34.02 -3.96 23.96
CA GLU A 696 35.36 -3.90 23.37
C GLU A 696 35.41 -4.44 21.91
N ASN A 697 36.52 -4.21 21.20
CA ASN A 697 36.66 -4.60 19.79
C ASN A 697 37.21 -6.04 19.62
N LEU A 698 36.32 -7.03 19.68
CA LEU A 698 36.65 -8.45 19.50
C LEU A 698 36.85 -8.88 18.02
N CYS A 699 37.28 -7.98 17.14
CA CYS A 699 37.61 -8.26 15.73
C CYS A 699 39.06 -7.95 15.33
N ASN A 700 39.85 -7.39 16.26
CA ASN A 700 41.23 -6.95 16.06
C ASN A 700 42.26 -7.72 16.92
N ILE A 701 41.88 -8.86 17.52
CA ILE A 701 42.79 -9.75 18.24
C ILE A 701 43.83 -10.32 17.24
N PRO A 702 45.15 -10.07 17.39
CA PRO A 702 46.13 -10.44 16.37
C PRO A 702 46.24 -11.95 16.09
N ASN A 703 46.02 -12.79 17.11
CA ASN A 703 46.37 -14.22 17.07
C ASN A 703 45.20 -15.17 16.71
N GLN A 704 43.97 -14.68 16.47
CA GLN A 704 42.83 -15.54 16.10
C GLN A 704 42.69 -15.82 14.58
N SER A 705 43.58 -15.28 13.73
CA SER A 705 43.60 -15.59 12.29
C SER A 705 44.56 -16.72 11.89
N SER A 706 45.49 -17.12 12.77
CA SER A 706 46.48 -18.19 12.53
C SER A 706 46.09 -19.53 13.16
N ASN A 707 45.30 -19.55 14.24
CA ASN A 707 44.90 -20.80 14.86
C ASN A 707 43.83 -21.53 14.02
N ARG A 708 44.16 -22.75 13.62
CA ARG A 708 43.30 -23.67 12.85
C ARG A 708 42.18 -24.29 13.69
N ILE A 709 42.36 -24.38 15.02
CA ILE A 709 41.37 -24.89 15.97
C ILE A 709 40.46 -23.74 16.40
N VAL A 710 39.14 -23.95 16.33
CA VAL A 710 38.13 -22.91 16.60
C VAL A 710 37.66 -22.95 18.05
N GLU A 711 37.94 -21.91 18.81
CA GLU A 711 37.34 -21.69 20.13
C GLU A 711 35.80 -21.61 20.03
N PHE A 712 35.09 -22.31 20.91
CA PHE A 712 33.62 -22.41 20.86
C PHE A 712 32.97 -21.40 21.80
N THR A 713 31.99 -20.66 21.26
CA THR A 713 31.16 -19.76 22.07
C THR A 713 30.27 -20.53 23.06
N PRO A 714 29.79 -19.90 24.16
CA PRO A 714 28.96 -20.57 25.16
C PRO A 714 27.74 -21.31 24.58
N SER A 715 26.99 -20.74 23.62
CA SER A 715 25.89 -21.48 22.97
C SER A 715 26.34 -22.65 22.08
N GLN A 716 27.55 -22.60 21.50
CA GLN A 716 28.09 -23.72 20.73
C GLN A 716 28.42 -24.90 21.65
N ASN A 717 29.08 -24.61 22.78
CA ASN A 717 29.34 -25.60 23.83
C ASN A 717 28.05 -26.13 24.44
N PHE A 718 27.07 -25.27 24.75
CA PHE A 718 25.77 -25.70 25.25
C PHE A 718 25.09 -26.70 24.30
N ILE A 719 24.95 -26.37 23.02
CA ILE A 719 24.22 -27.25 22.08
C ILE A 719 24.93 -28.59 21.89
N SER A 720 26.27 -28.61 21.77
CA SER A 720 27.02 -29.86 21.59
C SER A 720 26.96 -30.80 22.81
N HIS A 721 26.87 -30.25 24.03
CA HIS A 721 26.75 -31.02 25.27
C HIS A 721 25.29 -31.32 25.67
N TYR A 722 24.32 -30.52 25.22
CA TYR A 722 22.90 -30.70 25.52
C TYR A 722 22.19 -31.65 24.55
N PHE A 723 22.44 -31.49 23.24
CA PHE A 723 21.83 -32.34 22.20
C PHE A 723 22.76 -33.51 21.87
N VAL A 724 22.75 -34.50 22.75
CA VAL A 724 23.53 -35.75 22.68
C VAL A 724 22.58 -36.96 22.59
N PRO A 725 23.01 -38.14 22.11
CA PRO A 725 22.13 -39.32 21.97
C PRO A 725 21.38 -39.72 23.25
N LYS A 726 22.04 -39.57 24.41
CA LYS A 726 21.49 -39.86 25.75
C LYS A 726 20.32 -38.95 26.14
N ASN A 727 20.14 -37.82 25.46
CA ASN A 727 18.99 -36.94 25.68
C ASN A 727 17.74 -37.46 24.92
N ASN A 728 16.65 -37.68 25.64
CA ASN A 728 15.42 -38.27 25.07
C ASN A 728 14.60 -37.29 24.21
N ILE A 729 15.00 -36.02 24.07
CA ILE A 729 14.34 -35.10 23.12
C ILE A 729 14.51 -35.59 21.67
N LYS A 730 13.42 -35.62 20.90
CA LYS A 730 13.44 -36.14 19.52
C LYS A 730 14.12 -35.24 18.51
N GLY A 731 14.35 -33.97 18.83
CA GLY A 731 15.08 -33.05 17.97
C GLY A 731 15.24 -31.68 18.60
N LEU A 732 16.03 -30.82 17.95
CA LEU A 732 16.31 -29.47 18.41
C LEU A 732 16.20 -28.46 17.26
N LEU A 733 15.42 -27.41 17.46
CA LEU A 733 15.43 -26.22 16.62
C LEU A 733 16.50 -25.25 17.13
N VAL A 734 17.60 -25.11 16.37
CA VAL A 734 18.64 -24.10 16.57
C VAL A 734 18.22 -22.83 15.83
N TRP A 735 17.39 -22.02 16.50
CA TRP A 735 16.95 -20.72 15.99
C TRP A 735 17.98 -19.63 16.34
N HIS A 736 19.08 -19.63 15.60
CA HIS A 736 20.19 -18.71 15.82
C HIS A 736 20.33 -17.70 14.68
N SER A 737 20.64 -16.44 15.00
CA SER A 737 20.81 -15.35 14.00
C SER A 737 21.93 -15.63 12.98
N VAL A 738 22.05 -14.81 11.94
CA VAL A 738 23.19 -14.90 11.01
C VAL A 738 24.51 -14.59 11.76
N GLY A 739 25.63 -15.17 11.29
CA GLY A 739 26.96 -14.96 11.88
C GLY A 739 27.24 -15.69 13.21
N THR A 740 26.30 -16.45 13.77
CA THR A 740 26.49 -17.17 15.06
C THR A 740 27.31 -18.46 14.98
N GLY A 741 27.83 -18.85 13.81
CA GLY A 741 28.60 -20.08 13.66
C GLY A 741 27.78 -21.38 13.65
N LYS A 742 26.49 -21.35 13.26
CA LYS A 742 25.61 -22.55 13.18
C LYS A 742 26.26 -23.79 12.53
N THR A 743 26.98 -23.63 11.41
CA THR A 743 27.68 -24.74 10.74
C THR A 743 28.73 -25.38 11.66
N CYS A 744 29.53 -24.55 12.35
CA CYS A 744 30.46 -24.97 13.39
C CYS A 744 29.73 -25.66 14.56
N THR A 745 28.58 -25.12 15.01
CA THR A 745 27.72 -25.76 16.03
C THR A 745 27.35 -27.19 15.63
N ALA A 746 26.83 -27.40 14.43
CA ALA A 746 26.39 -28.72 13.99
C ALA A 746 27.54 -29.70 13.72
N VAL A 747 28.70 -29.22 13.23
CA VAL A 747 29.92 -30.04 13.13
C VAL A 747 30.41 -30.47 14.52
N ALA A 748 30.42 -29.57 15.51
CA ALA A 748 30.79 -29.88 16.89
C ALA A 748 29.81 -30.86 17.54
N THR A 749 28.50 -30.62 17.42
CA THR A 749 27.45 -31.52 17.93
C THR A 749 27.61 -32.92 17.36
N LYS A 750 27.70 -33.08 16.03
CA LYS A 750 27.96 -34.35 15.32
C LYS A 750 29.13 -35.14 15.92
N SER A 751 30.28 -34.49 16.05
CA SER A 751 31.56 -35.16 16.28
C SER A 751 31.89 -35.39 17.75
N LEU A 752 31.30 -34.62 18.66
CA LEU A 752 31.54 -34.77 20.10
C LEU A 752 30.98 -36.08 20.67
N THR A 753 29.79 -36.52 20.21
CA THR A 753 29.11 -37.72 20.76
C THR A 753 28.46 -38.62 19.70
N TRP A 754 27.73 -38.07 18.72
CA TRP A 754 26.89 -38.89 17.82
C TRP A 754 27.71 -39.83 16.93
N GLU A 755 28.84 -39.37 16.37
CA GLU A 755 29.76 -40.25 15.63
C GLU A 755 30.43 -41.31 16.51
N LYS A 756 30.66 -41.00 17.81
CA LYS A 756 31.27 -41.92 18.79
C LYS A 756 30.29 -43.01 19.25
N GLU A 757 28.99 -42.72 19.30
CA GLU A 757 27.92 -43.70 19.60
C GLU A 757 27.35 -44.38 18.32
N ASP A 758 28.12 -44.37 17.23
CA ASP A 758 27.81 -44.88 15.88
C ASP A 758 26.42 -44.50 15.32
N TYR A 759 26.00 -43.24 15.49
CA TYR A 759 24.83 -42.73 14.77
C TYR A 759 25.17 -42.47 13.30
N THR A 760 24.25 -42.84 12.41
CA THR A 760 24.27 -42.46 11.01
C THR A 760 24.07 -40.94 10.91
N ILE A 761 25.05 -40.21 10.36
CA ILE A 761 24.97 -38.74 10.29
C ILE A 761 24.60 -38.31 8.88
N LEU A 762 23.43 -37.69 8.74
CA LEU A 762 22.87 -37.25 7.46
C LEU A 762 22.75 -35.72 7.43
N TRP A 763 23.61 -35.06 6.66
CA TRP A 763 23.57 -33.60 6.49
C TRP A 763 22.82 -33.20 5.21
N VAL A 764 21.74 -32.43 5.36
CA VAL A 764 20.93 -31.85 4.28
C VAL A 764 21.24 -30.35 4.15
N THR A 765 21.66 -29.90 2.97
CA THR A 765 21.90 -28.47 2.68
C THR A 765 21.83 -28.16 1.18
N ARG A 766 21.88 -26.87 0.80
CA ARG A 766 22.04 -26.45 -0.60
C ARG A 766 23.42 -26.82 -1.14
N THR A 767 23.50 -27.18 -2.42
CA THR A 767 24.76 -27.50 -3.12
C THR A 767 25.83 -26.40 -2.99
N THR A 768 25.40 -25.14 -2.95
CA THR A 768 26.26 -23.96 -2.76
C THR A 768 26.91 -23.85 -1.37
N LEU A 769 26.28 -24.39 -0.32
CA LEU A 769 26.75 -24.31 1.07
C LEU A 769 27.62 -25.51 1.48
N ARG A 770 27.70 -26.56 0.65
CA ARG A 770 28.51 -27.75 0.92
C ARG A 770 29.99 -27.43 1.16
N ALA A 771 30.51 -26.36 0.57
CA ALA A 771 31.88 -25.90 0.80
C ALA A 771 32.12 -25.47 2.25
N ASP A 772 31.16 -24.76 2.85
CA ASP A 772 31.29 -24.23 4.22
C ASP A 772 31.31 -25.34 5.27
N ILE A 773 30.64 -26.47 5.03
CA ILE A 773 30.73 -27.66 5.91
C ILE A 773 32.18 -28.15 5.97
N TRP A 774 32.80 -28.42 4.83
CA TRP A 774 34.18 -28.90 4.77
C TRP A 774 35.18 -27.89 5.34
N LYS A 775 34.93 -26.59 5.14
CA LYS A 775 35.71 -25.50 5.75
C LYS A 775 35.67 -25.56 7.28
N ASN A 776 34.48 -25.77 7.88
CA ASN A 776 34.31 -25.90 9.33
C ASN A 776 34.76 -27.27 9.89
N MET A 777 35.17 -28.21 9.03
CA MET A 777 35.80 -29.47 9.43
C MET A 777 37.34 -29.41 9.35
N PHE A 778 37.90 -28.82 8.29
CA PHE A 778 39.34 -28.96 7.97
C PHE A 778 40.17 -27.67 8.02
N GLU A 779 39.60 -26.51 7.69
CA GLU A 779 40.32 -25.20 7.66
C GLU A 779 40.09 -24.40 8.95
N LYS A 780 38.88 -24.51 9.51
CA LYS A 780 38.46 -23.90 10.77
C LYS A 780 37.82 -24.99 11.61
N VAL A 781 38.65 -25.73 12.36
CA VAL A 781 38.31 -27.05 12.90
C VAL A 781 37.34 -26.93 14.07
N CYS A 782 36.06 -27.13 13.75
CA CYS A 782 34.98 -27.32 14.70
C CYS A 782 34.60 -28.80 14.92
N ASP A 783 35.30 -29.72 14.25
CA ASP A 783 35.08 -31.16 14.40
C ASP A 783 35.96 -31.71 15.53
N SER A 784 35.33 -32.26 16.58
CA SER A 784 36.01 -32.78 17.77
C SER A 784 36.97 -33.93 17.44
N MET A 785 36.61 -34.81 16.49
CA MET A 785 37.45 -35.94 16.10
C MET A 785 38.69 -35.51 15.31
N ILE A 786 38.60 -34.39 14.58
CA ILE A 786 39.73 -33.78 13.86
C ILE A 786 40.59 -32.94 14.83
N ARG A 787 39.95 -32.26 15.79
CA ARG A 787 40.61 -31.51 16.87
C ARG A 787 41.48 -32.41 17.74
N GLU A 788 40.91 -33.48 18.31
CA GLU A 788 41.63 -34.46 19.14
C GLU A 788 42.86 -35.05 18.42
N LYS A 789 42.83 -35.13 17.08
CA LYS A 789 43.96 -35.60 16.26
C LYS A 789 45.02 -34.52 16.06
N LEU A 790 44.61 -33.27 15.79
CA LEU A 790 45.53 -32.13 15.64
C LEU A 790 46.23 -31.78 16.96
N GLU A 791 45.51 -31.85 18.09
CA GLU A 791 46.07 -31.67 19.44
C GLU A 791 47.08 -32.77 19.78
N LYS A 792 46.91 -33.98 19.22
CA LYS A 792 47.88 -35.09 19.25
C LYS A 792 48.94 -35.01 18.13
N GLY A 793 49.12 -33.84 17.50
CA GLY A 793 50.16 -33.59 16.49
C GLY A 793 49.93 -34.22 15.09
N ILE A 794 48.80 -34.90 14.87
CA ILE A 794 48.55 -35.61 13.60
C ILE A 794 48.25 -34.61 12.48
N LYS A 795 49.15 -34.53 11.49
CA LYS A 795 49.07 -33.61 10.33
C LYS A 795 47.91 -33.98 9.38
N ILE A 796 46.70 -33.51 9.67
CA ILE A 796 45.53 -33.66 8.80
C ILE A 796 45.56 -32.59 7.67
N PRO A 797 45.49 -32.95 6.38
CA PRO A 797 45.45 -31.99 5.28
C PRO A 797 44.18 -31.11 5.26
N GLU A 798 44.27 -29.93 4.64
CA GLU A 798 43.12 -29.03 4.46
C GLU A 798 42.26 -29.36 3.21
N GLY A 799 41.14 -28.64 3.07
CA GLY A 799 40.33 -28.62 1.85
C GLY A 799 39.75 -29.97 1.44
N LYS A 800 40.01 -30.38 0.18
CA LYS A 800 39.48 -31.64 -0.38
C LYS A 800 40.19 -32.89 0.15
N ILE A 801 41.47 -32.79 0.48
CA ILE A 801 42.31 -33.95 0.80
C ILE A 801 41.98 -34.49 2.20
N GLY A 802 41.72 -33.58 3.16
CA GLY A 802 41.31 -33.93 4.53
C GLY A 802 40.09 -34.85 4.62
N ARG A 803 39.26 -34.92 3.57
CA ARG A 803 38.07 -35.80 3.50
C ARG A 803 38.35 -37.28 3.70
N LYS A 804 39.60 -37.75 3.54
CA LYS A 804 40.00 -39.13 3.89
C LYS A 804 39.88 -39.43 5.40
N HIS A 805 39.87 -38.42 6.27
CA HIS A 805 39.83 -38.59 7.74
C HIS A 805 38.41 -38.49 8.35
N VAL A 806 37.38 -38.44 7.50
CA VAL A 806 35.95 -38.41 7.88
C VAL A 806 35.51 -39.78 8.43
N ALA A 807 34.64 -39.79 9.44
CA ALA A 807 34.11 -41.03 10.00
C ALA A 807 33.19 -41.77 8.99
N LYS A 808 33.27 -43.10 8.96
CA LYS A 808 32.50 -43.96 8.02
C LYS A 808 30.97 -43.80 8.13
N ASN A 809 30.49 -43.31 9.27
CA ASN A 809 29.07 -43.07 9.55
C ASN A 809 28.56 -41.68 9.14
N PHE A 810 29.42 -40.76 8.68
CA PHE A 810 29.01 -39.48 8.08
C PHE A 810 28.77 -39.61 6.57
N PHE A 811 27.52 -39.42 6.16
CA PHE A 811 27.15 -39.45 4.75
C PHE A 811 27.52 -38.12 4.06
N ASN A 812 28.04 -38.22 2.84
CA ASN A 812 28.34 -37.04 2.00
C ASN A 812 27.13 -36.09 1.94
N PRO A 813 27.27 -34.77 2.25
CA PRO A 813 26.14 -33.85 2.37
C PRO A 813 25.20 -33.84 1.16
N VAL A 814 23.91 -34.07 1.39
CA VAL A 814 22.88 -34.27 0.37
C VAL A 814 22.05 -33.01 0.13
N SER A 815 21.40 -32.90 -1.03
CA SER A 815 20.46 -31.82 -1.32
C SER A 815 19.08 -32.09 -0.72
N PHE A 816 18.26 -31.04 -0.57
CA PHE A 816 16.85 -31.18 -0.18
C PHE A 816 16.06 -32.14 -1.08
N SER A 817 16.34 -32.15 -2.39
CA SER A 817 15.71 -33.06 -3.35
C SER A 817 16.17 -34.52 -3.14
N GLN A 818 17.47 -34.75 -2.91
CA GLN A 818 18.00 -36.08 -2.58
C GLN A 818 17.41 -36.64 -1.27
N PHE A 819 17.29 -35.79 -0.24
CA PHE A 819 16.65 -36.15 1.04
C PHE A 819 15.14 -36.41 0.89
N SER A 820 14.43 -35.54 0.16
CA SER A 820 13.02 -35.69 -0.20
C SER A 820 12.74 -37.03 -0.89
N ASN A 821 13.58 -37.42 -1.86
CA ASN A 821 13.40 -38.67 -2.59
C ASN A 821 13.64 -39.90 -1.70
N ALA A 822 14.65 -39.86 -0.81
CA ALA A 822 14.84 -40.93 0.16
C ALA A 822 13.68 -41.05 1.17
N ALA A 823 13.16 -39.93 1.68
CA ALA A 823 11.97 -39.93 2.54
C ALA A 823 10.71 -40.44 1.81
N ASN A 824 10.57 -40.13 0.52
CA ASN A 824 9.50 -40.64 -0.32
C ASN A 824 9.58 -42.16 -0.51
N ALA A 825 10.79 -42.70 -0.70
CA ALA A 825 11.03 -44.14 -0.74
C ALA A 825 10.76 -44.84 0.61
N ILE A 826 11.15 -44.23 1.74
CA ILE A 826 10.80 -44.72 3.10
C ILE A 826 9.27 -44.77 3.31
N PHE A 827 8.51 -43.86 2.69
CA PHE A 827 7.04 -43.87 2.70
C PHE A 827 6.41 -44.71 1.56
N GLY A 828 7.17 -45.59 0.91
CA GLY A 828 6.64 -46.54 -0.09
C GLY A 828 6.53 -46.03 -1.53
N GLY A 829 7.01 -44.82 -1.82
CA GLY A 829 7.06 -44.31 -3.19
C GLY A 829 8.20 -44.92 -4.02
N LYS A 830 7.95 -45.24 -5.30
CA LYS A 830 8.97 -45.81 -6.21
C LYS A 830 10.13 -44.84 -6.55
N VAL A 831 9.96 -43.54 -6.33
CA VAL A 831 11.00 -42.52 -6.63
C VAL A 831 12.10 -42.54 -5.58
N GLY A 832 13.35 -42.72 -6.02
CA GLY A 832 14.54 -42.64 -5.17
C GLY A 832 15.12 -43.98 -4.71
N THR A 833 14.59 -45.12 -5.17
CA THR A 833 14.95 -46.47 -4.74
C THR A 833 16.18 -47.09 -5.44
N ALA A 834 16.70 -46.46 -6.50
CA ALA A 834 17.76 -47.00 -7.36
C ALA A 834 19.04 -47.40 -6.59
N LYS A 835 19.79 -48.38 -7.13
CA LYS A 835 21.07 -48.86 -6.55
C LYS A 835 22.06 -47.69 -6.39
N GLY A 836 22.64 -47.54 -5.20
CA GLY A 836 23.57 -46.45 -4.87
C GLY A 836 22.94 -45.12 -4.45
N SER A 837 21.60 -45.02 -4.44
CA SER A 837 20.83 -43.88 -3.93
C SER A 837 21.05 -43.64 -2.43
N LEU A 838 20.60 -42.48 -1.94
CA LEU A 838 20.55 -42.21 -0.50
C LEU A 838 19.65 -43.23 0.23
N TYR A 839 18.53 -43.63 -0.37
CA TYR A 839 17.63 -44.63 0.22
C TYR A 839 18.32 -45.99 0.36
N SER A 840 18.97 -46.50 -0.70
CA SER A 840 19.60 -47.83 -0.64
C SER A 840 20.69 -47.88 0.43
N LYS A 841 21.50 -46.82 0.55
CA LYS A 841 22.57 -46.71 1.55
C LYS A 841 22.06 -46.57 2.99
N LEU A 842 20.89 -45.96 3.19
CA LEU A 842 20.21 -45.91 4.48
C LEU A 842 19.60 -47.27 4.85
N VAL A 843 19.02 -47.99 3.88
CA VAL A 843 18.52 -49.37 4.08
C VAL A 843 19.67 -50.33 4.40
N GLU A 844 20.79 -50.21 3.71
CA GLU A 844 22.04 -50.98 3.88
C GLU A 844 22.62 -50.81 5.29
N ARG A 845 22.68 -49.57 5.82
CA ARG A 845 23.26 -49.30 7.15
C ARG A 845 22.27 -49.41 8.33
N ASN A 846 21.03 -48.95 8.17
CA ASN A 846 20.05 -48.85 9.26
C ASN A 846 18.95 -49.95 9.21
N GLY A 847 18.88 -50.71 8.12
CA GLY A 847 17.87 -51.74 7.88
C GLY A 847 16.58 -51.24 7.22
N LYS A 848 15.90 -52.14 6.49
CA LYS A 848 14.67 -51.85 5.72
C LYS A 848 13.46 -51.47 6.60
N LYS A 849 13.43 -51.89 7.87
CA LYS A 849 12.29 -51.68 8.80
C LYS A 849 12.10 -50.20 9.15
N ASP A 850 13.19 -49.51 9.48
CA ASP A 850 13.27 -48.05 9.61
C ASP A 850 14.65 -47.55 9.12
N PRO A 851 14.77 -47.12 7.85
CA PRO A 851 16.02 -46.59 7.31
C PRO A 851 16.50 -45.28 7.98
N PHE A 852 15.75 -44.73 8.92
CA PHE A 852 16.13 -43.60 9.77
C PHE A 852 16.48 -44.00 11.22
N LYS A 853 16.55 -45.30 11.56
CA LYS A 853 17.05 -45.77 12.86
C LYS A 853 18.45 -45.20 13.15
N LYS A 854 18.72 -44.85 14.42
CA LYS A 854 19.96 -44.24 14.94
C LYS A 854 20.57 -43.18 14.00
N THR A 855 19.74 -42.29 13.45
CA THR A 855 20.18 -41.27 12.48
C THR A 855 20.09 -39.85 13.02
N LEU A 856 21.21 -39.12 13.09
CA LEU A 856 21.24 -37.67 13.29
C LEU A 856 20.98 -36.98 11.94
N ILE A 857 19.86 -36.25 11.82
CA ILE A 857 19.48 -35.56 10.57
C ILE A 857 19.73 -34.05 10.75
N ILE A 858 20.86 -33.57 10.25
CA ILE A 858 21.23 -32.15 10.30
C ILE A 858 20.59 -31.45 9.09
N ILE A 859 19.68 -30.50 9.31
CA ILE A 859 19.04 -29.74 8.24
C ILE A 859 19.43 -28.27 8.35
N ASP A 860 20.36 -27.86 7.49
CA ASP A 860 20.73 -26.46 7.33
C ASP A 860 19.68 -25.69 6.51
N GLU A 861 19.54 -24.40 6.76
CA GLU A 861 18.45 -23.55 6.25
C GLU A 861 17.05 -24.22 6.32
N ALA A 862 16.70 -24.86 7.45
CA ALA A 862 15.52 -25.72 7.58
C ALA A 862 14.17 -25.10 7.14
N HIS A 863 14.05 -23.77 7.13
CA HIS A 863 12.90 -23.06 6.58
C HIS A 863 12.68 -23.28 5.07
N LYS A 864 13.70 -23.71 4.32
CA LYS A 864 13.60 -24.06 2.89
C LYS A 864 12.77 -25.32 2.63
N LEU A 865 12.54 -26.16 3.64
CA LEU A 865 11.66 -27.33 3.57
C LEU A 865 10.19 -26.99 3.22
N LEU A 866 9.76 -25.75 3.47
CA LEU A 866 8.38 -25.27 3.26
C LEU A 866 8.31 -24.10 2.27
N ALA A 867 9.43 -23.76 1.62
CA ALA A 867 9.54 -22.53 0.86
C ALA A 867 8.77 -22.59 -0.47
N LYS A 868 7.84 -21.63 -0.64
CA LYS A 868 6.89 -21.56 -1.75
C LYS A 868 7.51 -20.99 -3.05
N ASP A 869 8.79 -20.58 -3.00
CA ASP A 869 9.59 -20.03 -4.10
C ASP A 869 10.48 -21.07 -4.80
N LEU A 870 10.57 -22.31 -4.29
CA LEU A 870 11.21 -23.42 -5.00
C LEU A 870 10.28 -24.00 -6.07
N VAL A 871 10.79 -24.13 -7.30
CA VAL A 871 10.05 -24.58 -8.49
C VAL A 871 10.71 -25.81 -9.09
N GLY A 872 9.91 -26.76 -9.60
CA GLY A 872 10.43 -27.95 -10.28
C GLY A 872 11.16 -28.93 -9.33
N PRO A 873 12.17 -29.68 -9.83
CA PRO A 873 12.82 -30.78 -9.11
C PRO A 873 13.54 -30.43 -7.80
N GLU A 874 13.75 -29.14 -7.51
CA GLU A 874 14.36 -28.69 -6.24
C GLU A 874 13.37 -28.61 -5.07
N LYS A 875 12.05 -28.59 -5.34
CA LYS A 875 11.03 -28.44 -4.30
C LYS A 875 10.89 -29.74 -3.48
N PRO A 876 11.17 -29.72 -2.16
CA PRO A 876 11.09 -30.93 -1.33
C PRO A 876 9.65 -31.34 -1.06
N ASN A 877 9.39 -32.66 -1.07
CA ASN A 877 8.14 -33.26 -0.60
C ASN A 877 8.14 -33.26 0.93
N PHE A 878 7.73 -32.13 1.53
CA PHE A 878 7.63 -31.99 2.98
C PHE A 878 6.80 -33.09 3.64
N LEU A 879 5.69 -33.51 3.01
CA LEU A 879 4.79 -34.51 3.56
C LEU A 879 5.47 -35.89 3.66
N ALA A 880 6.29 -36.27 2.67
CA ALA A 880 7.11 -37.48 2.74
C ALA A 880 8.16 -37.38 3.86
N ILE A 881 8.84 -36.24 4.01
CA ILE A 881 9.83 -35.99 5.06
C ILE A 881 9.20 -36.11 6.47
N GLN A 882 8.06 -35.43 6.69
CA GLN A 882 7.33 -35.49 7.95
C GLN A 882 6.88 -36.92 8.28
N LYS A 883 6.34 -37.66 7.28
CA LYS A 883 5.90 -39.05 7.45
C LYS A 883 7.04 -40.02 7.71
N ALA A 884 8.18 -39.89 7.03
CA ALA A 884 9.35 -40.75 7.23
C ALA A 884 9.96 -40.56 8.64
N ILE A 885 10.04 -39.31 9.11
CA ILE A 885 10.49 -38.99 10.48
C ILE A 885 9.49 -39.54 11.52
N ALA A 886 8.18 -39.32 11.34
CA ALA A 886 7.16 -39.84 12.24
C ALA A 886 7.10 -41.38 12.27
N ASN A 887 7.35 -42.04 11.12
CA ASN A 887 7.54 -43.49 11.04
C ASN A 887 8.71 -43.96 11.91
N SER A 888 9.84 -43.25 11.88
CA SER A 888 11.01 -43.56 12.71
C SER A 888 10.72 -43.40 14.21
N TYR A 889 10.03 -42.31 14.59
CA TYR A 889 9.55 -42.10 15.97
C TYR A 889 8.69 -43.29 16.43
N LYS A 890 7.70 -43.70 15.63
CA LYS A 890 6.82 -44.84 15.94
C LYS A 890 7.55 -46.20 15.99
N LYS A 891 8.51 -46.45 15.08
CA LYS A 891 9.15 -47.76 14.92
C LYS A 891 10.38 -48.00 15.79
N SER A 892 11.11 -46.96 16.19
CA SER A 892 12.40 -47.09 16.87
C SER A 892 12.50 -46.35 18.20
N GLY A 893 11.51 -45.54 18.59
CA GLY A 893 11.38 -45.05 19.98
C GLY A 893 12.61 -44.27 20.45
N LYS A 894 13.40 -44.83 21.39
CA LYS A 894 14.67 -44.22 21.83
C LYS A 894 15.70 -44.15 20.68
N ASP A 895 15.77 -45.18 19.84
CA ASP A 895 16.66 -45.33 18.68
C ASP A 895 16.15 -44.60 17.41
N SER A 896 15.04 -43.86 17.47
CA SER A 896 14.55 -43.11 16.30
C SER A 896 15.56 -42.07 15.80
N CYS A 897 15.39 -41.59 14.57
CA CYS A 897 16.13 -40.41 14.11
C CYS A 897 15.96 -39.21 15.04
N ARG A 898 16.89 -38.26 14.89
CA ARG A 898 16.99 -37.03 15.68
C ARG A 898 17.28 -35.84 14.77
N PRO A 899 16.28 -34.99 14.42
CA PRO A 899 16.53 -33.83 13.58
C PRO A 899 17.16 -32.65 14.33
N LEU A 900 18.26 -32.12 13.80
CA LEU A 900 18.86 -30.84 14.20
C LEU A 900 18.49 -29.80 13.13
N LEU A 901 17.46 -28.99 13.41
CA LEU A 901 16.93 -28.00 12.48
C LEU A 901 17.64 -26.65 12.69
N MET A 902 18.36 -26.17 11.68
CA MET A 902 19.12 -24.93 11.77
C MET A 902 18.50 -23.81 10.92
N THR A 903 18.21 -22.66 11.52
CA THR A 903 17.65 -21.50 10.78
C THR A 903 17.79 -20.19 11.55
N ALA A 904 17.94 -19.06 10.83
CA ALA A 904 17.83 -17.72 11.41
C ALA A 904 16.40 -17.15 11.37
N THR A 905 15.58 -17.66 10.44
CA THR A 905 14.19 -17.23 10.18
C THR A 905 13.33 -18.47 10.01
N PRO A 906 12.85 -19.12 11.10
CA PRO A 906 12.01 -20.31 11.02
C PRO A 906 10.63 -20.00 10.43
N ILE A 907 10.15 -18.77 10.61
CA ILE A 907 8.91 -18.28 9.98
C ILE A 907 9.30 -17.35 8.83
N MET A 908 8.73 -17.58 7.64
CA MET A 908 8.95 -16.74 6.45
C MET A 908 7.66 -16.09 5.94
N GLY A 909 6.59 -16.87 5.76
CA GLY A 909 5.28 -16.39 5.31
C GLY A 909 4.18 -16.77 6.29
N ASP A 910 3.49 -17.87 5.97
CA ASP A 910 2.38 -18.47 6.71
C ASP A 910 2.83 -18.86 8.14
N PRO A 911 2.12 -18.43 9.21
CA PRO A 911 2.48 -18.76 10.59
C PRO A 911 2.42 -20.27 10.88
N MET A 912 1.60 -21.05 10.17
CA MET A 912 1.50 -22.50 10.33
C MET A 912 2.69 -23.24 9.70
N ASP A 913 3.47 -22.61 8.80
CA ASP A 913 4.74 -23.19 8.35
C ASP A 913 5.74 -23.32 9.51
N PHE A 914 5.67 -22.46 10.54
CA PHE A 914 6.47 -22.65 11.75
C PHE A 914 6.05 -23.89 12.53
N ILE A 915 4.75 -24.08 12.73
CA ILE A 915 4.20 -25.25 13.43
C ILE A 915 4.54 -26.55 12.68
N ARG A 916 4.52 -26.53 11.34
CA ARG A 916 4.99 -27.64 10.49
C ARG A 916 6.46 -27.99 10.78
N LEU A 917 7.36 -27.02 10.94
CA LEU A 917 8.76 -27.28 11.32
C LEU A 917 8.90 -27.84 12.73
N LEU A 918 8.19 -27.29 13.73
CA LEU A 918 8.21 -27.81 15.10
C LEU A 918 7.67 -29.24 15.18
N ASN A 919 6.70 -29.58 14.33
CA ASN A 919 6.15 -30.93 14.19
C ASN A 919 7.16 -31.96 13.63
N LEU A 920 8.28 -31.54 13.04
CA LEU A 920 9.35 -32.48 12.70
C LEU A 920 10.13 -32.96 13.94
N ILE A 921 10.11 -32.21 15.06
CA ILE A 921 10.83 -32.54 16.31
C ILE A 921 9.90 -32.90 17.48
N ASN A 922 8.62 -33.13 17.19
CA ASN A 922 7.58 -33.51 18.15
C ASN A 922 6.93 -34.85 17.76
N GLU A 923 6.77 -35.75 18.74
CA GLU A 923 5.96 -36.96 18.57
C GLU A 923 4.47 -36.59 18.55
N LYS A 924 3.98 -35.95 19.62
CA LYS A 924 2.64 -35.36 19.67
C LYS A 924 2.58 -34.10 18.80
N GLN A 925 2.01 -34.25 17.61
CA GLN A 925 1.86 -33.19 16.61
C GLN A 925 0.96 -32.06 17.15
N ILE A 926 1.34 -30.80 16.88
CA ILE A 926 0.51 -29.60 17.07
C ILE A 926 -0.39 -29.41 15.83
N PRO A 927 -1.64 -28.94 15.94
CA PRO A 927 -2.49 -28.67 14.77
C PRO A 927 -1.86 -27.67 13.78
N VAL A 928 -1.83 -28.03 12.50
CA VAL A 928 -1.32 -27.18 11.39
C VAL A 928 -2.42 -26.48 10.59
N ASN A 929 -3.69 -26.66 10.99
CA ASN A 929 -4.82 -25.87 10.51
C ASN A 929 -5.06 -24.72 11.49
N ILE A 930 -5.15 -23.49 11.00
CA ILE A 930 -5.20 -22.29 11.86
C ILE A 930 -6.40 -22.24 12.81
N ASN A 931 -7.56 -22.77 12.42
CA ASN A 931 -8.75 -22.80 13.29
C ASN A 931 -8.53 -23.78 14.45
N LYS A 932 -8.18 -25.04 14.13
CA LYS A 932 -7.84 -26.06 15.14
C LYS A 932 -6.67 -25.66 16.03
N PHE A 933 -5.71 -24.91 15.48
CA PHE A 933 -4.62 -24.34 16.26
C PHE A 933 -5.13 -23.28 17.26
N LEU A 934 -6.02 -22.38 16.85
CA LEU A 934 -6.57 -21.33 17.73
C LEU A 934 -7.61 -21.86 18.73
N GLU A 935 -8.29 -22.97 18.42
CA GLU A 935 -9.07 -23.77 19.39
C GLU A 935 -8.15 -24.33 20.49
N GLU A 936 -7.01 -24.92 20.11
CA GLU A 936 -6.06 -25.52 21.04
C GLU A 936 -5.11 -24.53 21.75
N PHE A 937 -4.90 -23.34 21.17
CA PHE A 937 -4.00 -22.27 21.63
C PHE A 937 -4.68 -20.88 21.49
N PRO A 938 -5.74 -20.61 22.27
CA PRO A 938 -6.56 -19.41 22.11
C PRO A 938 -5.83 -18.09 22.43
N LEU A 939 -6.24 -17.04 21.71
CA LEU A 939 -5.80 -15.65 21.90
C LEU A 939 -6.74 -14.86 22.84
N ASP A 940 -6.24 -13.77 23.43
CA ASP A 940 -6.98 -12.75 24.16
C ASP A 940 -7.56 -11.66 23.23
N SER A 941 -8.30 -10.70 23.80
CA SER A 941 -8.87 -9.55 23.07
C SER A 941 -7.84 -8.55 22.54
N LYS A 942 -6.56 -8.72 22.86
CA LYS A 942 -5.41 -7.92 22.43
C LYS A 942 -4.51 -8.70 21.44
N LEU A 943 -4.96 -9.87 20.98
CA LEU A 943 -4.24 -10.83 20.12
C LEU A 943 -2.93 -11.38 20.71
N ASN A 944 -2.88 -11.64 22.02
CA ASN A 944 -1.82 -12.42 22.69
C ASN A 944 -2.32 -13.83 23.04
N PHE A 945 -1.44 -14.83 23.11
CA PHE A 945 -1.81 -16.14 23.63
C PHE A 945 -2.26 -16.05 25.10
N LYS A 946 -3.36 -16.72 25.45
CA LYS A 946 -3.81 -16.85 26.85
C LYS A 946 -2.82 -17.70 27.66
N GLU A 947 -2.75 -17.45 28.98
CA GLU A 947 -1.92 -18.18 29.95
C GLU A 947 -1.90 -19.70 29.75
N LYS A 948 -3.07 -20.33 29.62
CA LYS A 948 -3.22 -21.78 29.39
C LYS A 948 -2.60 -22.26 28.06
N ALA A 949 -2.66 -21.43 27.01
CA ALA A 949 -2.02 -21.72 25.73
C ALA A 949 -0.49 -21.58 25.82
N ILE A 950 0.00 -20.60 26.59
CA ILE A 950 1.43 -20.39 26.85
C ILE A 950 2.04 -21.60 27.55
N ARG A 951 1.48 -22.01 28.70
CA ARG A 951 1.95 -23.18 29.46
C ARG A 951 1.89 -24.49 28.66
N LYS A 952 0.83 -24.69 27.88
CA LYS A 952 0.68 -25.84 26.98
C LYS A 952 1.78 -25.89 25.91
N PHE A 953 2.07 -24.76 25.26
CA PHE A 953 3.14 -24.68 24.25
C PHE A 953 4.52 -24.90 24.88
N GLN A 954 4.79 -24.26 26.02
CA GLN A 954 6.03 -24.45 26.78
C GLN A 954 6.26 -25.91 27.17
N SER A 955 5.22 -26.61 27.65
CA SER A 955 5.28 -28.04 27.96
C SER A 955 5.58 -28.88 26.71
N MET A 956 4.87 -28.65 25.59
CA MET A 956 5.12 -29.37 24.34
C MET A 956 6.51 -29.10 23.76
N MET A 957 7.05 -27.89 23.91
CA MET A 957 8.35 -27.47 23.39
C MET A 957 9.51 -27.56 24.40
N LYS A 958 9.27 -28.11 25.59
CA LYS A 958 10.24 -28.28 26.69
C LYS A 958 11.54 -28.93 26.17
N GLY A 959 12.64 -28.17 26.16
CA GLY A 959 13.96 -28.61 25.70
C GLY A 959 14.21 -28.62 24.19
N LYS A 960 13.23 -28.27 23.34
CA LYS A 960 13.29 -28.50 21.87
C LYS A 960 13.62 -27.26 21.03
N ILE A 961 13.77 -26.09 21.65
CA ILE A 961 14.13 -24.84 20.97
C ILE A 961 15.35 -24.24 21.67
N SER A 962 16.41 -23.91 20.91
CA SER A 962 17.51 -23.04 21.34
C SER A 962 17.44 -21.72 20.57
N TYR A 963 17.59 -20.59 21.26
CA TYR A 963 17.47 -19.25 20.68
C TYR A 963 18.66 -18.34 21.03
N LEU A 964 19.38 -17.90 20.00
CA LEU A 964 20.50 -16.97 20.13
C LEU A 964 20.42 -15.86 19.06
N ASN A 965 20.48 -14.60 19.49
CA ASN A 965 20.44 -13.45 18.60
C ASN A 965 21.61 -12.50 18.85
N ARG A 966 22.77 -12.81 18.25
CA ARG A 966 24.00 -11.99 18.34
C ARG A 966 23.99 -10.75 17.46
N SER A 967 22.90 -10.47 16.73
CA SER A 967 22.77 -9.25 15.90
C SER A 967 22.88 -7.94 16.69
N TRP A 968 22.79 -8.02 18.02
CA TRP A 968 22.88 -6.91 18.98
C TRP A 968 24.14 -6.99 19.86
N ASP A 969 25.18 -7.74 19.45
CA ASP A 969 26.48 -7.80 20.13
C ASP A 969 27.45 -6.77 19.49
N PRO A 970 27.59 -5.55 20.04
CA PRO A 970 28.37 -4.44 19.46
C PRO A 970 29.85 -4.75 19.23
N ARG A 971 30.39 -5.77 19.92
CA ARG A 971 31.81 -6.15 19.88
C ARG A 971 32.22 -6.83 18.58
N GLN A 972 31.26 -7.48 17.91
CA GLN A 972 31.49 -8.27 16.70
C GLN A 972 30.48 -7.99 15.57
N PHE A 973 29.39 -7.26 15.84
CA PHE A 973 28.38 -6.87 14.85
C PHE A 973 28.08 -5.37 14.94
N THR A 974 27.95 -4.72 13.78
CA THR A 974 27.51 -3.31 13.74
C THR A 974 26.06 -3.17 14.21
N GLN A 975 25.78 -2.11 14.98
CA GLN A 975 24.48 -1.84 15.56
C GLN A 975 23.61 -1.01 14.60
N PRO A 976 22.48 -1.55 14.10
CA PRO A 976 21.64 -0.85 13.14
C PRO A 976 20.78 0.21 13.83
N LYS A 977 20.98 1.48 13.46
CA LYS A 977 20.08 2.57 13.81
C LYS A 977 19.09 2.79 12.67
N PHE A 978 17.81 2.51 12.89
CA PHE A 978 16.77 2.68 11.89
C PHE A 978 16.31 4.15 11.83
N HIS A 979 16.06 4.63 10.61
CA HIS A 979 15.53 5.97 10.31
C HIS A 979 14.43 5.82 9.25
N ASN A 980 13.24 6.37 9.49
CA ASN A 980 12.16 6.38 8.49
C ASN A 980 12.09 7.74 7.79
N ILE A 981 12.40 7.76 6.49
CA ILE A 981 12.30 8.94 5.64
C ILE A 981 10.97 8.88 4.88
N VAL A 982 10.03 9.73 5.30
CA VAL A 982 8.71 9.85 4.69
C VAL A 982 8.74 10.93 3.61
N THR A 983 8.13 10.64 2.46
CA THR A 983 7.81 11.63 1.43
C THR A 983 6.35 11.50 0.99
N ASN A 984 5.74 12.57 0.51
CA ASN A 984 4.41 12.50 -0.09
C ASN A 984 4.50 11.99 -1.54
N ILE A 985 3.45 11.33 -2.03
CA ILE A 985 3.33 11.05 -3.46
C ILE A 985 3.19 12.35 -4.27
N SER A 986 3.66 12.36 -5.51
CA SER A 986 3.44 13.50 -6.41
C SER A 986 1.97 13.62 -6.82
N ASP A 987 1.50 14.86 -6.81
CA ASP A 987 0.16 15.32 -7.17
C ASP A 987 0.29 16.61 -8.02
N GLU A 988 -0.83 17.21 -8.42
CA GLU A 988 -0.83 18.49 -9.12
C GLU A 988 -0.26 19.62 -8.26
N SER A 989 0.75 20.33 -8.78
CA SER A 989 1.31 21.49 -8.09
C SER A 989 0.36 22.69 -8.15
N LEU A 990 0.43 23.56 -7.14
CA LEU A 990 -0.31 24.81 -7.12
C LEU A 990 0.00 25.66 -8.36
N GLN A 991 1.27 25.71 -8.78
CA GLN A 991 1.68 26.41 -10.01
C GLN A 991 1.09 25.78 -11.28
N GLY A 992 0.98 24.45 -11.36
CA GLY A 992 0.30 23.77 -12.48
C GLY A 992 -1.18 24.17 -12.57
N THR A 993 -1.84 24.30 -11.42
CA THR A 993 -3.22 24.79 -11.32
C THR A 993 -3.35 26.26 -11.73
N ILE A 994 -2.43 27.13 -11.27
CA ILE A 994 -2.37 28.55 -11.67
C ILE A 994 -2.15 28.68 -13.18
N ASN A 995 -1.14 28.02 -13.73
CA ASN A 995 -0.80 28.04 -15.16
C ASN A 995 -1.98 27.58 -16.04
N TYR A 996 -2.79 26.61 -15.56
CA TYR A 996 -4.02 26.22 -16.23
C TYR A 996 -5.06 27.35 -16.25
N PHE A 997 -5.36 27.96 -15.09
CA PHE A 997 -6.32 29.07 -15.03
C PHE A 997 -5.84 30.30 -15.81
N GLU A 998 -4.55 30.60 -15.80
CA GLU A 998 -3.95 31.59 -16.69
C GLU A 998 -4.13 31.26 -18.18
N GLY A 999 -3.91 30.00 -18.58
CA GLY A 999 -4.11 29.54 -19.95
C GLY A 999 -5.57 29.74 -20.40
N ILE A 1000 -6.53 29.33 -19.56
CA ILE A 1000 -7.96 29.58 -19.79
C ILE A 1000 -8.26 31.08 -19.84
N ASN A 1001 -7.66 31.90 -18.97
CA ASN A 1001 -7.84 33.35 -18.96
C ASN A 1001 -7.22 34.03 -20.19
N LYS A 1002 -6.09 33.54 -20.72
CA LYS A 1002 -5.49 33.97 -21.99
C LYS A 1002 -6.40 33.60 -23.18
N CYS A 1003 -7.00 32.40 -23.17
CA CYS A 1003 -8.05 32.01 -24.14
C CYS A 1003 -9.32 32.89 -24.03
N ASN A 1004 -9.70 33.33 -22.83
CA ASN A 1004 -10.82 34.25 -22.60
C ASN A 1004 -10.50 35.68 -23.08
N LYS A 1005 -9.34 36.26 -22.73
CA LYS A 1005 -8.98 37.63 -23.12
C LYS A 1005 -8.95 37.82 -24.65
N LYS A 1006 -8.43 36.85 -25.42
CA LYS A 1006 -8.48 36.91 -26.90
C LYS A 1006 -9.91 37.01 -27.45
N SER A 1007 -10.90 36.44 -26.74
CA SER A 1007 -12.32 36.53 -27.13
C SER A 1007 -12.94 37.92 -26.89
N VAL A 1008 -12.36 38.76 -26.02
CA VAL A 1008 -12.93 40.07 -25.64
C VAL A 1008 -12.62 41.13 -26.69
N ASN A 1009 -11.37 41.23 -27.16
CA ASN A 1009 -10.98 42.24 -28.15
C ASN A 1009 -11.78 42.14 -29.45
N GLN A 1010 -12.19 40.92 -29.85
CA GLN A 1010 -13.04 40.71 -31.03
C GLN A 1010 -14.54 40.85 -30.75
N GLN A 1011 -15.00 40.80 -29.49
CA GLN A 1011 -16.37 41.20 -29.13
C GLN A 1011 -16.60 42.71 -29.26
N ILE A 1012 -15.56 43.53 -29.09
CA ILE A 1012 -15.61 44.98 -29.35
C ILE A 1012 -15.92 45.25 -30.84
N LEU A 1013 -15.28 44.52 -31.75
CA LEU A 1013 -15.54 44.62 -33.19
C LEU A 1013 -16.98 44.19 -33.55
N ASN A 1014 -17.51 43.14 -32.93
CA ASN A 1014 -18.92 42.76 -33.10
C ASN A 1014 -19.89 43.86 -32.63
N ARG A 1015 -19.59 44.60 -31.55
CA ARG A 1015 -20.43 45.73 -31.10
C ARG A 1015 -20.50 46.86 -32.12
N HIS A 1016 -19.39 47.23 -32.75
CA HIS A 1016 -19.41 48.21 -33.84
C HIS A 1016 -20.25 47.75 -35.04
N ASN A 1017 -20.21 46.46 -35.39
CA ASN A 1017 -21.04 45.91 -36.47
C ASN A 1017 -22.54 45.89 -36.11
N ILE A 1018 -22.89 45.70 -34.84
CA ILE A 1018 -24.27 45.76 -34.33
C ILE A 1018 -24.79 47.19 -34.39
N ALA A 1019 -24.09 48.16 -33.80
CA ALA A 1019 -24.47 49.58 -33.84
C ALA A 1019 -24.56 50.14 -35.27
N LYS A 1020 -23.75 49.62 -36.20
CA LYS A 1020 -23.82 49.97 -37.62
C LYS A 1020 -25.01 49.31 -38.34
N ALA A 1021 -25.51 48.18 -37.87
CA ALA A 1021 -26.72 47.54 -38.39
C ALA A 1021 -27.98 48.26 -37.88
N GLU A 1022 -28.06 48.52 -36.56
CA GLU A 1022 -29.13 49.26 -35.90
C GLU A 1022 -29.37 50.62 -36.58
N LYS A 1023 -28.31 51.41 -36.78
CA LYS A 1023 -28.37 52.70 -37.49
C LYS A 1023 -28.82 52.62 -38.96
N ILE A 1024 -28.75 51.44 -39.60
CA ILE A 1024 -29.28 51.21 -40.95
C ILE A 1024 -30.76 50.80 -40.90
N GLU A 1025 -31.19 50.11 -39.85
CA GLU A 1025 -32.61 49.79 -39.61
C GLU A 1025 -33.40 51.05 -39.25
N ASP A 1026 -32.89 51.91 -38.36
CA ASP A 1026 -33.45 53.25 -38.08
C ASP A 1026 -33.66 54.06 -39.37
N GLN A 1027 -32.64 54.06 -40.24
CA GLN A 1027 -32.67 54.74 -41.54
C GLN A 1027 -33.65 54.11 -42.54
N ILE A 1028 -33.99 52.84 -42.41
CA ILE A 1028 -35.04 52.19 -43.21
C ILE A 1028 -36.43 52.58 -42.69
N ASP A 1029 -36.60 52.70 -41.37
CA ASP A 1029 -37.88 53.01 -40.74
C ASP A 1029 -38.21 54.51 -40.74
N GLN A 1030 -37.21 55.39 -40.78
CA GLN A 1030 -37.38 56.78 -41.20
C GLN A 1030 -37.95 56.86 -42.62
N MET A 1031 -37.32 56.19 -43.61
CA MET A 1031 -37.81 56.21 -45.00
C MET A 1031 -39.19 55.57 -45.18
N ARG A 1032 -39.59 54.63 -44.32
CA ARG A 1032 -40.96 54.07 -44.29
C ARG A 1032 -42.00 55.09 -43.84
N ARG A 1033 -41.69 55.92 -42.84
CA ARG A 1033 -42.55 57.06 -42.43
C ARG A 1033 -42.70 58.06 -43.56
N THR A 1034 -41.62 58.41 -44.27
CA THR A 1034 -41.69 59.29 -45.44
C THR A 1034 -42.54 58.75 -46.60
N ILE A 1035 -42.63 57.42 -46.78
CA ILE A 1035 -43.59 56.84 -47.75
C ILE A 1035 -45.03 57.06 -47.30
N TRP A 1036 -45.33 56.91 -46.00
CA TRP A 1036 -46.65 57.14 -45.43
C TRP A 1036 -47.04 58.63 -45.47
N GLU A 1037 -46.12 59.53 -45.13
CA GLU A 1037 -46.28 60.99 -45.29
C GLU A 1037 -46.58 61.36 -46.75
N GLU A 1038 -45.88 60.75 -47.72
CA GLU A 1038 -46.16 60.90 -49.17
C GLU A 1038 -47.42 60.16 -49.65
N ASP A 1039 -48.04 59.29 -48.84
CA ASP A 1039 -49.37 58.72 -49.09
C ASP A 1039 -50.47 59.63 -48.53
N GLU A 1040 -50.33 60.18 -47.32
CA GLU A 1040 -51.29 61.14 -46.75
C GLU A 1040 -51.29 62.48 -47.50
N ASN A 1041 -50.12 63.07 -47.78
CA ASN A 1041 -50.00 64.31 -48.57
C ASN A 1041 -50.62 64.15 -49.98
N MET A 1042 -50.49 62.96 -50.57
CA MET A 1042 -51.13 62.65 -51.85
C MET A 1042 -52.66 62.60 -51.74
N LYS A 1043 -53.25 62.13 -50.63
CA LYS A 1043 -54.70 62.18 -50.40
C LYS A 1043 -55.19 63.63 -50.28
N THR A 1044 -54.48 64.47 -49.54
CA THR A 1044 -54.81 65.88 -49.34
C THR A 1044 -54.73 66.68 -50.64
N GLU A 1045 -53.64 66.53 -51.41
CA GLU A 1045 -53.51 67.18 -52.72
C GLU A 1045 -54.55 66.64 -53.73
N LEU A 1046 -55.03 65.40 -53.56
CA LEU A 1046 -56.11 64.83 -54.37
C LEU A 1046 -57.52 65.26 -53.99
N SER A 1047 -57.80 65.62 -52.72
CA SER A 1047 -59.12 66.12 -52.34
C SER A 1047 -59.35 67.55 -52.84
N GLN A 1048 -58.31 68.39 -52.79
CA GLN A 1048 -58.34 69.80 -53.20
C GLN A 1048 -58.26 70.04 -54.72
N ALA A 1049 -57.89 69.03 -55.52
CA ALA A 1049 -57.68 69.19 -56.96
C ALA A 1049 -58.96 69.17 -57.83
N ILE A 1050 -58.91 69.85 -58.97
CA ILE A 1050 -59.92 69.84 -60.05
C ILE A 1050 -59.80 68.52 -60.87
N ARG A 1051 -60.89 68.05 -61.50
CA ARG A 1051 -60.98 66.74 -62.18
C ARG A 1051 -59.79 66.44 -63.13
N GLY A 1052 -59.33 67.40 -63.93
CA GLY A 1052 -58.26 67.19 -64.92
C GLY A 1052 -56.86 66.93 -64.36
N THR A 1053 -56.50 67.47 -63.19
CA THR A 1053 -55.11 67.44 -62.70
C THR A 1053 -54.76 66.22 -61.84
N LYS A 1054 -55.78 65.48 -61.35
CA LYS A 1054 -55.62 64.35 -60.40
C LYS A 1054 -54.71 63.23 -60.92
N ALA A 1055 -54.65 63.02 -62.23
CA ALA A 1055 -53.75 62.03 -62.84
C ALA A 1055 -52.26 62.38 -62.66
N ASN A 1056 -51.90 63.66 -62.88
CA ASN A 1056 -50.51 64.12 -62.74
C ASN A 1056 -50.07 64.14 -61.28
N ILE A 1057 -50.96 64.47 -60.34
CA ILE A 1057 -50.71 64.37 -58.90
C ILE A 1057 -50.40 62.92 -58.50
N LYS A 1058 -51.22 61.94 -58.92
CA LYS A 1058 -50.93 60.51 -58.70
C LYS A 1058 -49.58 60.09 -59.30
N LYS A 1059 -49.25 60.56 -60.52
CA LYS A 1059 -47.98 60.25 -61.21
C LYS A 1059 -46.76 60.80 -60.44
N LYS A 1060 -46.81 62.07 -60.01
CA LYS A 1060 -45.82 62.77 -59.15
C LYS A 1060 -45.50 61.96 -57.89
N TYR A 1061 -46.51 61.66 -57.07
CA TYR A 1061 -46.32 60.93 -55.80
C TYR A 1061 -45.92 59.46 -56.02
N THR A 1062 -46.41 58.80 -57.06
CA THR A 1062 -46.00 57.42 -57.40
C THR A 1062 -44.52 57.34 -57.76
N LEU A 1063 -44.00 58.32 -58.51
CA LEU A 1063 -42.58 58.39 -58.87
C LEU A 1063 -41.68 58.64 -57.65
N ARG A 1064 -42.06 59.58 -56.77
CA ARG A 1064 -41.35 59.81 -55.49
C ARG A 1064 -41.32 58.55 -54.62
N LYS A 1065 -42.48 57.90 -54.40
CA LYS A 1065 -42.58 56.64 -53.64
C LYS A 1065 -41.81 55.48 -54.29
N LYS A 1066 -41.64 55.44 -55.63
CA LYS A 1066 -40.75 54.49 -56.32
C LYS A 1066 -39.28 54.70 -55.90
N ASN A 1067 -38.79 55.94 -55.94
CA ASN A 1067 -37.40 56.27 -55.59
C ASN A 1067 -37.08 55.95 -54.11
N ILE A 1068 -38.01 56.23 -53.19
CA ILE A 1068 -37.82 55.90 -51.77
C ILE A 1068 -37.78 54.37 -51.56
N LYS A 1069 -38.64 53.61 -52.26
CA LYS A 1069 -38.64 52.13 -52.23
C LYS A 1069 -37.34 51.53 -52.79
N GLU A 1070 -36.76 52.11 -53.85
CA GLU A 1070 -35.46 51.70 -54.41
C GLU A 1070 -34.32 51.89 -53.40
N ASN A 1071 -34.30 53.01 -52.69
CA ASN A 1071 -33.30 53.28 -51.66
C ASN A 1071 -33.44 52.36 -50.43
N ILE A 1072 -34.67 52.04 -49.99
CA ILE A 1072 -34.92 51.02 -48.95
C ILE A 1072 -34.39 49.64 -49.39
N LYS A 1073 -34.61 49.24 -50.64
CA LYS A 1073 -34.11 47.98 -51.22
C LYS A 1073 -32.57 47.93 -51.19
N ASN A 1074 -31.89 49.05 -51.45
CA ASN A 1074 -30.43 49.14 -51.37
C ASN A 1074 -29.91 49.16 -49.91
N ARG A 1075 -30.52 49.89 -48.98
CA ARG A 1075 -30.18 49.81 -47.54
C ARG A 1075 -30.36 48.39 -46.98
N LYS A 1076 -31.44 47.68 -47.35
CA LYS A 1076 -31.67 46.27 -46.97
C LYS A 1076 -30.61 45.30 -47.51
N LYS A 1077 -30.09 45.50 -48.73
CA LYS A 1077 -28.95 44.71 -49.25
C LYS A 1077 -27.70 44.90 -48.37
N THR A 1078 -27.39 46.13 -47.96
CA THR A 1078 -26.23 46.46 -47.13
C THR A 1078 -26.34 45.86 -45.73
N LEU A 1079 -27.50 46.02 -45.09
CA LEU A 1079 -27.82 45.40 -43.79
C LEU A 1079 -27.60 43.87 -43.82
N LYS A 1080 -28.13 43.19 -44.83
CA LYS A 1080 -27.99 41.72 -45.00
C LYS A 1080 -26.53 41.27 -45.15
N LYS A 1081 -25.66 42.09 -45.77
CA LYS A 1081 -24.21 41.83 -45.84
C LYS A 1081 -23.57 41.88 -44.44
N ILE A 1082 -23.85 42.94 -43.67
CA ILE A 1082 -23.29 43.15 -42.32
C ILE A 1082 -23.71 42.02 -41.36
N VAL A 1083 -25.00 41.67 -41.32
CA VAL A 1083 -25.54 40.59 -40.47
C VAL A 1083 -24.89 39.24 -40.81
N THR A 1084 -24.72 38.91 -42.09
CA THR A 1084 -24.05 37.68 -42.54
C THR A 1084 -22.57 37.64 -42.12
N GLN A 1085 -21.85 38.76 -42.25
CA GLN A 1085 -20.45 38.88 -41.82
C GLN A 1085 -20.32 38.67 -40.30
N ASN A 1086 -21.20 39.30 -39.51
CA ASN A 1086 -21.20 39.21 -38.04
C ASN A 1086 -21.47 37.77 -37.56
N SER A 1087 -22.45 37.08 -38.16
CA SER A 1087 -22.75 35.65 -37.87
C SER A 1087 -21.56 34.73 -38.15
N ASN A 1088 -20.83 34.97 -39.24
CA ASN A 1088 -19.65 34.17 -39.60
C ASN A 1088 -18.44 34.47 -38.69
N LEU A 1089 -18.27 35.71 -38.22
CA LEU A 1089 -17.28 36.07 -37.20
C LEU A 1089 -17.55 35.33 -35.88
N GLU A 1090 -18.79 35.30 -35.40
CA GLU A 1090 -19.15 34.55 -34.19
C GLU A 1090 -18.84 33.06 -34.28
N LYS A 1091 -19.18 32.40 -35.40
CA LYS A 1091 -18.90 30.98 -35.63
C LYS A 1091 -17.40 30.69 -35.58
N LYS A 1092 -16.57 31.57 -36.19
CA LYS A 1092 -15.10 31.48 -36.11
C LYS A 1092 -14.60 31.67 -34.67
N LEU A 1093 -15.09 32.68 -33.94
CA LEU A 1093 -14.70 32.97 -32.55
C LEU A 1093 -15.04 31.81 -31.59
N LYS A 1094 -16.28 31.31 -31.64
CA LYS A 1094 -16.75 30.15 -30.85
C LYS A 1094 -15.88 28.90 -31.11
N THR A 1095 -15.41 28.72 -32.34
CA THR A 1095 -14.52 27.61 -32.74
C THR A 1095 -13.08 27.80 -32.25
N GLN A 1096 -12.49 28.99 -32.44
CA GLN A 1096 -11.14 29.30 -31.96
C GLN A 1096 -11.02 29.19 -30.43
N LYS A 1097 -12.02 29.67 -29.69
CA LYS A 1097 -12.07 29.57 -28.23
C LYS A 1097 -12.07 28.10 -27.76
N LYS A 1098 -12.88 27.23 -28.38
CA LYS A 1098 -12.88 25.78 -28.12
C LYS A 1098 -11.52 25.14 -28.40
N LYS A 1099 -10.87 25.48 -29.53
CA LYS A 1099 -9.53 24.97 -29.88
C LYS A 1099 -8.46 25.41 -28.87
N CYS A 1100 -8.52 26.65 -28.39
CA CYS A 1100 -7.61 27.20 -27.38
C CYS A 1100 -7.74 26.45 -26.04
N ILE A 1101 -8.97 26.30 -25.53
CA ILE A 1101 -9.24 25.61 -24.25
C ILE A 1101 -8.77 24.14 -24.32
N LYS A 1102 -9.12 23.41 -25.39
CA LYS A 1102 -8.71 22.01 -25.58
C LYS A 1102 -7.19 21.83 -25.57
N ASN A 1103 -6.43 22.80 -26.10
CA ASN A 1103 -4.97 22.77 -26.07
C ASN A 1103 -4.43 22.94 -24.63
N VAL A 1104 -5.02 23.84 -23.83
CA VAL A 1104 -4.65 24.06 -22.43
C VAL A 1104 -4.96 22.82 -21.57
N GLU A 1105 -6.15 22.23 -21.74
CA GLU A 1105 -6.54 20.96 -21.10
C GLU A 1105 -5.57 19.82 -21.44
N THR A 1106 -5.20 19.69 -22.73
CA THR A 1106 -4.26 18.66 -23.19
C THR A 1106 -2.88 18.80 -22.55
N HIS A 1107 -2.39 20.02 -22.33
CA HIS A 1107 -1.12 20.24 -21.62
C HIS A 1107 -1.22 19.87 -20.14
N ARG A 1108 -2.31 20.24 -19.45
CA ARG A 1108 -2.56 19.85 -18.06
C ARG A 1108 -2.66 18.33 -17.88
N ILE A 1109 -3.33 17.63 -18.80
CA ILE A 1109 -3.42 16.16 -18.77
C ILE A 1109 -2.02 15.52 -18.91
N LYS A 1110 -1.20 16.01 -19.84
CA LYS A 1110 0.19 15.51 -20.03
C LYS A 1110 1.08 15.71 -18.80
N SER A 1111 0.94 16.82 -18.06
CA SER A 1111 1.68 17.01 -16.79
C SER A 1111 1.13 16.13 -15.67
N LEU A 1112 -0.20 16.00 -15.56
CA LEU A 1112 -0.85 15.12 -14.58
C LEU A 1112 -0.49 13.65 -14.79
N GLU A 1113 -0.37 13.19 -16.04
CA GLU A 1113 -0.03 11.81 -16.41
C GLU A 1113 1.33 11.34 -15.87
N MET A 1114 2.23 12.25 -15.54
CA MET A 1114 3.52 11.98 -14.92
C MET A 1114 3.44 11.76 -13.41
N THR A 1115 2.37 12.24 -12.74
CA THR A 1115 2.25 12.16 -11.28
C THR A 1115 1.94 10.74 -10.79
N GLN A 1116 2.41 10.43 -9.58
CA GLN A 1116 2.08 9.18 -8.91
C GLN A 1116 0.58 9.10 -8.61
N LYS A 1117 -0.06 10.17 -8.13
CA LYS A 1117 -1.49 10.15 -7.79
C LYS A 1117 -2.39 9.89 -9.00
N TYR A 1118 -2.17 10.56 -10.14
CA TYR A 1118 -2.92 10.26 -11.37
C TYR A 1118 -2.71 8.81 -11.81
N THR A 1119 -1.47 8.31 -11.75
CA THR A 1119 -1.12 6.94 -12.14
C THR A 1119 -1.78 5.90 -11.23
N LEU A 1120 -1.82 6.13 -9.92
CA LEU A 1120 -2.52 5.29 -8.95
C LEU A 1120 -4.03 5.21 -9.22
N ILE A 1121 -4.67 6.35 -9.51
CA ILE A 1121 -6.11 6.41 -9.86
C ILE A 1121 -6.37 5.70 -11.20
N LYS A 1122 -5.61 6.04 -12.25
CA LYS A 1122 -5.93 5.67 -13.64
C LYS A 1122 -5.39 4.29 -14.06
N LYS A 1123 -4.16 3.94 -13.68
CA LYS A 1123 -3.53 2.65 -14.05
C LYS A 1123 -3.76 1.59 -12.98
N CYS A 1124 -3.55 1.92 -11.70
CA CYS A 1124 -3.75 0.96 -10.61
C CYS A 1124 -5.22 0.84 -10.16
N ARG A 1125 -6.12 1.68 -10.68
CA ARG A 1125 -7.56 1.71 -10.41
C ARG A 1125 -7.92 1.95 -8.93
N LEU A 1126 -7.10 2.72 -8.21
CA LEU A 1126 -7.39 3.07 -6.82
C LEU A 1126 -8.55 4.07 -6.71
N PRO A 1127 -9.45 3.91 -5.72
CA PRO A 1127 -10.45 4.92 -5.41
C PRO A 1127 -9.81 6.26 -5.02
N LYS A 1128 -10.35 7.38 -5.50
CA LYS A 1128 -9.89 8.73 -5.11
C LYS A 1128 -9.98 8.99 -3.60
N THR A 1129 -10.87 8.29 -2.89
CA THR A 1129 -11.04 8.39 -1.44
C THR A 1129 -9.87 7.82 -0.63
N LEU A 1130 -8.96 7.07 -1.27
CA LEU A 1130 -7.79 6.42 -0.64
C LEU A 1130 -6.50 7.27 -0.74
N LEU A 1131 -6.54 8.40 -1.47
CA LEU A 1131 -5.36 9.13 -1.98
C LEU A 1131 -5.33 10.63 -1.63
#